data_AF-D5VRH5-F1
#
_entry.id   AF-D5VRH5-F1
#
_cell.length_a   1.000
_cell.length_b   1.000
_cell.length_c   1.000
_cell.angle_alpha   90.00
_cell.angle_beta   90.00
_cell.angle_gamma   90.00
#
_symmetry.space_group_name_H-M   'P 1'
#
loop_
_entity.id
_entity.type
_entity.pdbx_description
1 polymer ?
#
loop_
_entity_poly.entity_id
_entity_poly.type
_entity_poly.pdbx_seq_one_letter_code
_entity_poly.pdbx_strand_id
1 'polypeptide(L)'
;MKRIRVEGIVQGVGFRPFIYNLAKSYNLKGYVKNCGTYVEIVVSGDNIESFIKDIERKKPELAKINKIVVEDFEGNEFSDFYILESDGFGGNSAIPPDIAICNLCLKEMFDKKDRRYRYPFISCINCGPRFTITEKLPFDRENTSMKDFPLCEECLKEYEDPRDRRFHAQTTCCPKCGPRVFLNDKEGDEAIKEAIKLLEKGKILAIKGIGGYHLFCRADRDEPVLRLREILNRPSQPFAVMSLIEEVKKFAILSKEEEILLTSRERPIVVLKKSKDYYLSEYVSNLDTVGVMLPYTGLHYLLFNKVPAYVATSANLPGLPMAIDEGEIVKLKVDGYLMHNRRIINRCDDSVVKYIAGRAIFLRRSRGYVPEPIEVEIKNDFTFLCVGAELNSTVCLVKGNKFYLSQHIGNTSKYETFLFLKEAIKRLMELTNTDKIDFIVSDLHPLYNSTKLAEELSEKFNVPLIKVQHHFAHGYSLLGDNNYFDECIILALDGLGYGLDGKIWGGEILKFDSGKFKRVGHLEEQYQPGGDLAVKYPFRMLLSILYKAIGDEVFEKFEVNKILEMQIKKRINSPITTSTGRVLDAISSLLDICQEKTYEGEPAIRLEGRAKEFNIEVEPKIKNNILLTTPLVEECYNMLINKEPIEKIAYYSLIYLADGLFEIAKKFSDTIGITGGVSYNKIIVERIKERCEEEKIKFLYHSRVPNGDGGISFGQGLGGYFWSL
;
A
#
# COMPACT_ATOMS: atom_id res chain seq x y z
N MET A 1 5.74 -22.30 -40.14
CA MET A 1 5.02 -21.19 -39.45
C MET A 1 5.78 -20.88 -38.17
N LYS A 2 5.41 -19.85 -37.40
CA LYS A 2 6.01 -19.62 -36.08
C LYS A 2 4.94 -19.67 -35.00
N ARG A 3 5.27 -20.32 -33.87
CA ARG A 3 4.54 -20.21 -32.61
C ARG A 3 5.31 -19.28 -31.70
N ILE A 4 4.62 -18.27 -31.20
CA ILE A 4 5.17 -17.23 -30.34
C ILE A 4 4.41 -17.29 -29.02
N ARG A 5 5.16 -17.48 -27.93
CA ARG A 5 4.64 -17.45 -26.57
C ARG A 5 5.11 -16.17 -25.89
N VAL A 6 4.16 -15.36 -25.45
CA VAL A 6 4.43 -14.07 -24.79
C VAL A 6 4.03 -14.16 -23.32
N GLU A 7 4.98 -13.90 -22.43
CA GLU A 7 4.81 -13.91 -20.98
C GLU A 7 4.98 -12.50 -20.38
N GLY A 8 4.20 -12.17 -19.35
CA GLY A 8 4.25 -10.87 -18.67
C GLY A 8 2.88 -10.42 -18.17
N ILE A 9 2.58 -9.12 -18.18
CA ILE A 9 1.22 -8.60 -18.03
C ILE A 9 0.64 -8.46 -19.44
N VAL A 10 0.05 -9.53 -19.97
CA VAL A 10 -0.46 -9.58 -21.35
C VAL A 10 -1.92 -10.03 -21.44
N GLN A 11 -2.55 -10.38 -20.33
CA GLN A 11 -3.98 -10.68 -20.26
C GLN A 11 -4.75 -9.52 -19.63
N GLY A 12 -5.99 -9.26 -20.04
CA GLY A 12 -6.82 -8.17 -19.52
C GLY A 12 -6.36 -6.75 -19.85
N VAL A 13 -5.36 -6.60 -20.72
CA VAL A 13 -4.73 -5.33 -21.12
C VAL A 13 -4.90 -5.00 -22.60
N GLY A 14 -5.78 -5.72 -23.30
CA GLY A 14 -6.03 -5.52 -24.73
C GLY A 14 -4.99 -6.10 -25.67
N PHE A 15 -4.20 -7.05 -25.19
CA PHE A 15 -3.16 -7.68 -25.97
C PHE A 15 -3.71 -8.52 -27.14
N ARG A 16 -4.75 -9.33 -26.93
CA ARG A 16 -5.38 -10.14 -28.01
C ARG A 16 -5.88 -9.26 -29.18
N PRO A 17 -6.70 -8.20 -28.93
CA PRO A 17 -7.02 -7.17 -29.92
C PRO A 17 -5.82 -6.55 -30.63
N PHE A 18 -4.80 -6.18 -29.87
CA PHE A 18 -3.58 -5.59 -30.42
C PHE A 18 -2.88 -6.55 -31.37
N ILE A 19 -2.69 -7.81 -30.97
CA ILE A 19 -2.07 -8.85 -31.79
C ILE A 19 -2.89 -9.11 -33.06
N TYR A 20 -4.21 -9.19 -32.96
CA TYR A 20 -5.09 -9.35 -34.11
C TYR A 20 -4.91 -8.22 -35.12
N ASN A 21 -5.00 -6.97 -34.67
CA ASN A 21 -4.86 -5.80 -35.53
C ASN A 21 -3.44 -5.68 -36.12
N LEU A 22 -2.42 -6.02 -35.33
CA LEU A 22 -1.04 -6.02 -35.77
C LEU A 22 -0.81 -7.11 -36.85
N ALA A 23 -1.29 -8.33 -36.64
CA ALA A 23 -1.16 -9.43 -37.60
C ALA A 23 -1.84 -9.08 -38.93
N LYS A 24 -3.05 -8.49 -38.87
CA LYS A 24 -3.75 -7.97 -40.05
C LYS A 24 -2.96 -6.91 -40.80
N SER A 25 -2.32 -5.97 -40.10
CA SER A 25 -1.51 -4.92 -40.73
C SER A 25 -0.28 -5.44 -41.48
N TYR A 26 0.19 -6.65 -41.15
CA TYR A 26 1.30 -7.35 -41.80
C TYR A 26 0.87 -8.42 -42.79
N ASN A 27 -0.44 -8.56 -43.05
CA ASN A 27 -1.05 -9.64 -43.85
C ASN A 27 -0.67 -11.05 -43.38
N LEU A 28 -0.51 -11.25 -42.07
CA LEU A 28 -0.21 -12.55 -41.47
C LEU A 28 -1.51 -13.32 -41.19
N LYS A 29 -1.44 -14.65 -41.32
CA LYS A 29 -2.56 -15.57 -41.02
C LYS A 29 -2.21 -16.46 -39.84
N GLY A 30 -3.19 -16.86 -39.04
CA GLY A 30 -2.96 -17.62 -37.83
C GLY A 30 -3.96 -17.34 -36.72
N TYR A 31 -3.50 -17.33 -35.47
CA TYR A 31 -4.37 -17.01 -34.34
C TYR A 31 -3.65 -16.41 -33.14
N VAL A 32 -4.43 -15.85 -32.22
CA VAL A 32 -4.03 -15.53 -30.84
C VAL A 32 -5.04 -16.10 -29.84
N LYS A 33 -4.54 -16.66 -28.73
CA LYS A 33 -5.37 -17.09 -27.58
C LYS A 33 -4.67 -16.86 -26.25
N ASN A 34 -5.45 -16.69 -25.17
CA ASN A 34 -4.89 -16.75 -23.83
C ASN A 34 -4.70 -18.21 -23.44
N CYS A 35 -3.56 -18.54 -22.83
CA CYS A 35 -3.29 -19.87 -22.32
C CYS A 35 -2.82 -19.81 -20.88
N GLY A 36 -3.65 -20.27 -19.92
CA GLY A 36 -3.35 -20.17 -18.49
C GLY A 36 -2.85 -18.78 -18.11
N THR A 37 -1.53 -18.67 -17.94
CA THR A 37 -0.81 -17.44 -17.61
C THR A 37 0.22 -17.07 -18.70
N TYR A 38 -0.11 -17.16 -19.98
CA TYR A 38 0.62 -16.51 -21.09
C TYR A 38 -0.33 -16.25 -22.27
N VAL A 39 0.17 -15.62 -23.33
CA VAL A 39 -0.54 -15.49 -24.61
C VAL A 39 0.21 -16.27 -25.68
N GLU A 40 -0.52 -17.15 -26.38
CA GLU A 40 -0.02 -17.89 -27.52
C GLU A 40 -0.45 -17.20 -28.82
N ILE A 41 0.49 -17.09 -29.75
CA ILE A 41 0.28 -16.52 -31.08
C ILE A 41 0.88 -17.50 -32.08
N VAL A 42 0.10 -17.95 -33.06
CA VAL A 42 0.62 -18.69 -34.21
C VAL A 42 0.46 -17.80 -35.43
N VAL A 43 1.52 -17.65 -36.22
CA VAL A 43 1.54 -16.81 -37.42
C VAL A 43 2.25 -17.51 -38.59
N SER A 44 1.73 -17.27 -39.78
CA SER A 44 2.25 -17.73 -41.07
C SER A 44 2.26 -16.56 -42.07
N GLY A 45 3.31 -16.49 -42.89
CA GLY A 45 3.55 -15.44 -43.89
C GLY A 45 4.98 -14.89 -43.87
N ASP A 46 5.27 -13.93 -44.77
CA ASP A 46 6.64 -13.48 -45.06
C ASP A 46 7.17 -12.38 -44.10
N ASN A 47 6.32 -11.79 -43.25
CA ASN A 47 6.64 -10.62 -42.42
C ASN A 47 6.72 -10.91 -40.90
N ILE A 48 6.97 -12.16 -40.50
CA ILE A 48 6.90 -12.58 -39.09
C ILE A 48 7.94 -11.87 -38.21
N GLU A 49 9.15 -11.63 -38.69
CA GLU A 49 10.20 -10.97 -37.90
C GLU A 49 9.86 -9.52 -37.55
N SER A 50 9.33 -8.76 -38.53
CA SER A 50 8.87 -7.38 -38.32
C SER A 50 7.70 -7.33 -37.35
N PHE A 51 6.77 -8.29 -37.46
CA PHE A 51 5.66 -8.45 -36.53
C PHE A 51 6.14 -8.68 -35.10
N ILE A 52 7.10 -9.60 -34.88
CA ILE A 52 7.66 -9.87 -33.54
C ILE A 52 8.30 -8.61 -32.93
N LYS A 53 9.07 -7.84 -33.71
CA LYS A 53 9.66 -6.57 -33.24
C LYS A 53 8.58 -5.56 -32.83
N ASP A 54 7.48 -5.49 -33.59
CA ASP A 54 6.39 -4.57 -33.30
C ASP A 54 5.47 -5.01 -32.16
N ILE A 55 5.42 -6.30 -31.84
CA ILE A 55 4.78 -6.76 -30.60
C ILE A 55 5.38 -6.02 -29.40
N GLU A 56 6.70 -5.91 -29.34
CA GLU A 56 7.37 -5.26 -28.21
C GLU A 56 7.29 -3.74 -28.26
N ARG A 57 7.46 -3.15 -29.46
CA ARG A 57 7.51 -1.70 -29.67
C ARG A 57 6.15 -1.02 -29.60
N LYS A 58 5.10 -1.66 -30.10
CA LYS A 58 3.75 -1.08 -30.24
C LYS A 58 2.74 -1.64 -29.22
N LYS A 59 3.18 -2.43 -28.24
CA LYS A 59 2.31 -3.06 -27.23
C LYS A 59 1.39 -2.03 -26.55
N PRO A 60 0.20 -2.47 -26.08
CA PRO A 60 -0.68 -1.63 -25.27
C PRO A 60 0.04 -1.06 -24.04
N GLU A 61 -0.35 0.12 -23.60
CA GLU A 61 0.30 0.85 -22.49
C GLU A 61 0.26 0.10 -21.14
N LEU A 62 -0.77 -0.73 -20.94
CA LEU A 62 -0.92 -1.59 -19.76
C LEU A 62 -0.14 -2.91 -19.89
N ALA A 63 0.34 -3.24 -21.09
CA ALA A 63 1.01 -4.49 -21.35
C ALA A 63 2.50 -4.40 -21.01
N LYS A 64 2.97 -5.33 -20.17
CA LYS A 64 4.39 -5.53 -19.89
C LYS A 64 4.78 -6.90 -20.41
N ILE A 65 5.77 -6.94 -21.29
CA ILE A 65 6.28 -8.18 -21.86
C ILE A 65 7.60 -8.47 -21.16
N ASN A 66 7.70 -9.65 -20.55
CA ASN A 66 8.88 -10.08 -19.82
C ASN A 66 9.70 -11.07 -20.66
N LYS A 67 9.01 -11.90 -21.44
CA LYS A 67 9.64 -12.92 -22.29
C LYS A 67 8.83 -13.16 -23.55
N ILE A 68 9.52 -13.29 -24.68
CA ILE A 68 8.96 -13.79 -25.95
C ILE A 68 9.76 -15.02 -26.32
N VAL A 69 9.08 -16.17 -26.44
CA VAL A 69 9.66 -17.42 -26.95
C VAL A 69 9.11 -17.65 -28.34
N VAL A 70 9.99 -17.87 -29.32
CA VAL A 70 9.61 -18.09 -30.71
C VAL A 70 10.14 -19.46 -31.13
N GLU A 71 9.23 -20.30 -31.62
CA GLU A 71 9.52 -21.66 -32.05
C GLU A 71 8.99 -21.88 -33.46
N ASP A 72 9.65 -22.77 -34.21
CA ASP A 72 9.10 -23.26 -35.45
C ASP A 72 7.86 -24.11 -35.17
N PHE A 73 6.82 -23.87 -35.96
CA PHE A 73 5.54 -24.54 -35.81
C PHE A 73 5.10 -25.14 -37.13
N GLU A 74 4.84 -26.44 -37.08
CA GLU A 74 4.21 -27.21 -38.14
C GLU A 74 2.74 -27.41 -37.80
N GLY A 75 1.86 -27.05 -38.73
CA GLY A 75 0.42 -27.10 -38.53
C GLY A 75 -0.31 -26.86 -39.85
N ASN A 76 -1.64 -26.81 -39.79
CA ASN A 76 -2.46 -26.51 -40.96
C ASN A 76 -2.36 -25.03 -41.34
N GLU A 77 -2.44 -24.73 -42.63
CA GLU A 77 -2.52 -23.34 -43.08
C GLU A 77 -3.82 -22.70 -42.61
N PHE A 78 -3.74 -21.45 -42.18
CA PHE A 78 -4.89 -20.65 -41.80
C PHE A 78 -5.36 -19.82 -42.98
N SER A 79 -6.68 -19.70 -43.17
CA SER A 79 -7.26 -18.82 -44.19
C SER A 79 -7.16 -17.35 -43.82
N ASP A 80 -7.17 -17.04 -42.52
CA ASP A 80 -7.12 -15.69 -41.96
C ASP A 80 -6.43 -15.68 -40.58
N PHE A 81 -6.45 -14.53 -39.89
CA PHE A 81 -6.03 -14.40 -38.49
C PHE A 81 -7.23 -14.35 -37.54
N TYR A 82 -7.22 -15.18 -36.49
CA TYR A 82 -8.36 -15.36 -35.57
C TYR A 82 -8.00 -15.07 -34.11
N ILE A 83 -8.95 -14.58 -33.33
CA ILE A 83 -8.88 -14.64 -31.86
C ILE A 83 -9.64 -15.90 -31.43
N LEU A 84 -8.93 -16.91 -30.93
CA LEU A 84 -9.54 -18.17 -30.51
C LEU A 84 -9.94 -18.14 -29.04
N GLU A 85 -10.81 -19.08 -28.66
CA GLU A 85 -11.15 -19.34 -27.27
C GLU A 85 -9.89 -19.66 -26.44
N SER A 86 -9.90 -19.19 -25.20
CA SER A 86 -8.80 -19.37 -24.27
C SER A 86 -8.70 -20.83 -23.82
N ASP A 87 -7.49 -21.35 -23.65
CA ASP A 87 -7.25 -22.78 -23.43
C ASP A 87 -6.02 -23.04 -22.56
N GLY A 88 -6.08 -24.00 -21.63
CA GLY A 88 -4.93 -24.55 -20.93
C GLY A 88 -4.64 -24.04 -19.51
N PHE A 89 -3.77 -24.80 -18.82
CA PHE A 89 -3.17 -24.54 -17.51
C PHE A 89 -1.66 -24.26 -17.67
N GLY A 90 -1.10 -23.25 -16.99
CA GLY A 90 0.35 -23.00 -16.90
C GLY A 90 0.89 -21.69 -17.49
N GLY A 91 2.11 -21.30 -17.06
CA GLY A 91 2.85 -20.07 -17.43
C GLY A 91 3.27 -19.16 -16.24
N ASN A 92 3.78 -17.95 -16.52
CA ASN A 92 4.23 -16.94 -15.53
C ASN A 92 3.68 -15.51 -15.77
N SER A 93 2.46 -15.37 -16.29
CA SER A 93 1.74 -14.08 -16.47
C SER A 93 1.10 -13.60 -15.17
N ALA A 94 1.14 -12.29 -14.98
CA ALA A 94 0.47 -11.60 -13.88
C ALA A 94 -0.87 -11.01 -14.34
N ILE A 95 -1.81 -10.88 -13.40
CA ILE A 95 -3.09 -10.19 -13.62
C ILE A 95 -2.84 -8.68 -13.54
N PRO A 96 -3.39 -7.89 -14.47
CA PRO A 96 -3.26 -6.44 -14.37
C PRO A 96 -3.98 -5.91 -13.13
N PRO A 97 -3.46 -4.85 -12.49
CA PRO A 97 -4.15 -4.20 -11.39
C PRO A 97 -5.45 -3.53 -11.86
N ASP A 98 -6.30 -3.15 -10.92
CA ASP A 98 -7.47 -2.32 -11.22
C ASP A 98 -7.06 -0.90 -11.65
N ILE A 99 -7.62 -0.42 -12.75
CA ILE A 99 -7.24 0.87 -13.35
C ILE A 99 -8.45 1.81 -13.37
N ALA A 100 -8.20 3.09 -13.06
CA ALA A 100 -9.21 4.14 -13.10
C ALA A 100 -9.79 4.34 -14.50
N ILE A 101 -11.03 4.85 -14.57
CA ILE A 101 -11.69 5.22 -15.83
C ILE A 101 -10.80 6.14 -16.68
N CYS A 102 -10.64 5.82 -17.97
CA CYS A 102 -9.85 6.64 -18.88
C CYS A 102 -10.63 7.86 -19.38
N ASN A 103 -9.90 8.90 -19.84
CA ASN A 103 -10.49 10.15 -20.31
C ASN A 103 -11.48 9.96 -21.48
N LEU A 104 -11.30 8.96 -22.34
CA LEU A 104 -12.24 8.67 -23.44
C LEU A 104 -13.56 8.12 -22.92
N CYS A 105 -13.54 7.16 -21.98
CA CYS A 105 -14.74 6.71 -21.30
C CYS A 105 -15.42 7.83 -20.52
N LEU A 106 -14.63 8.71 -19.88
CA LEU A 106 -15.18 9.84 -19.15
C LEU A 106 -15.91 10.81 -20.08
N LYS A 107 -15.35 11.10 -21.27
CA LYS A 107 -16.00 11.92 -22.30
C LYS A 107 -17.34 11.32 -22.75
N GLU A 108 -17.37 10.03 -23.08
CA GLU A 108 -18.62 9.34 -23.46
C GLU A 108 -19.66 9.35 -22.34
N MET A 109 -19.24 9.12 -21.09
CA MET A 109 -20.14 9.12 -19.93
C MET A 109 -20.85 10.47 -19.75
N PHE A 110 -20.23 11.56 -20.17
CA PHE A 110 -20.82 12.91 -20.07
C PHE A 110 -21.40 13.42 -21.40
N ASP A 111 -21.33 12.66 -22.49
CA ASP A 111 -21.97 13.01 -23.76
C ASP A 111 -23.43 12.54 -23.78
N LYS A 112 -24.37 13.49 -23.87
CA LYS A 112 -25.81 13.23 -23.92
C LYS A 112 -26.25 12.38 -25.13
N LYS A 113 -25.43 12.31 -26.18
CA LYS A 113 -25.69 11.52 -27.38
C LYS A 113 -25.18 10.09 -27.27
N ASP A 114 -24.30 9.80 -26.33
CA ASP A 114 -23.74 8.46 -26.15
C ASP A 114 -24.73 7.53 -25.44
N ARG A 115 -24.79 6.27 -25.87
CA ARG A 115 -25.66 5.23 -25.27
C ARG A 115 -25.31 4.90 -23.82
N ARG A 116 -24.11 5.30 -23.37
CA ARG A 116 -23.60 5.14 -22.00
C ARG A 116 -23.59 6.48 -21.24
N TYR A 117 -24.35 7.48 -21.70
CA TYR A 117 -24.55 8.71 -20.95
C TYR A 117 -24.95 8.43 -19.51
N ARG A 118 -24.19 8.99 -18.56
CA ARG A 118 -24.33 8.81 -17.11
C ARG A 118 -24.33 7.37 -16.63
N TYR A 119 -23.69 6.44 -17.36
CA TYR A 119 -23.60 5.05 -16.96
C TYR A 119 -22.37 4.78 -16.06
N PRO A 120 -22.54 4.41 -14.77
CA PRO A 120 -21.45 4.37 -13.78
C PRO A 120 -20.42 3.26 -14.00
N PHE A 121 -20.76 2.19 -14.73
CA PHE A 121 -19.89 1.04 -14.99
C PHE A 121 -19.21 1.07 -16.37
N ILE A 122 -19.23 2.24 -17.03
CA ILE A 122 -18.55 2.40 -18.31
C ILE A 122 -17.06 2.02 -18.19
N SER A 123 -16.61 1.16 -19.09
CA SER A 123 -15.21 0.78 -19.22
C SER A 123 -14.88 0.46 -20.68
N CYS A 124 -13.59 0.39 -20.96
CA CYS A 124 -13.03 -0.08 -22.22
C CYS A 124 -11.84 -1.00 -21.90
N ILE A 125 -11.11 -1.40 -22.92
CA ILE A 125 -9.99 -2.32 -22.72
C ILE A 125 -8.82 -1.73 -21.92
N ASN A 126 -8.70 -0.39 -21.91
CA ASN A 126 -7.64 0.35 -21.23
C ASN A 126 -7.99 0.81 -19.81
N CYS A 127 -9.18 0.50 -19.28
CA CYS A 127 -9.58 0.95 -17.95
C CYS A 127 -10.59 0.03 -17.25
N GLY A 128 -10.88 0.34 -15.99
CA GLY A 128 -11.88 -0.35 -15.18
C GLY A 128 -11.28 -1.45 -14.31
N PRO A 129 -12.14 -2.19 -13.59
CA PRO A 129 -11.68 -3.23 -12.66
C PRO A 129 -11.06 -4.42 -13.41
N ARG A 130 -10.13 -5.08 -12.74
CA ARG A 130 -9.39 -6.27 -13.18
C ARG A 130 -9.27 -7.21 -12.00
N PHE A 131 -8.27 -6.99 -11.14
CA PHE A 131 -8.02 -7.81 -9.97
C PHE A 131 -9.28 -7.98 -9.11
N THR A 132 -9.99 -6.91 -8.75
CA THR A 132 -11.10 -7.01 -7.80
C THR A 132 -12.30 -7.82 -8.31
N ILE A 133 -12.40 -8.09 -9.61
CA ILE A 133 -13.49 -8.86 -10.21
C ILE A 133 -13.07 -10.24 -10.73
N THR A 134 -11.77 -10.56 -10.70
CA THR A 134 -11.25 -11.80 -11.26
C THR A 134 -11.48 -12.97 -10.30
N GLU A 135 -12.20 -14.00 -10.75
CA GLU A 135 -12.41 -15.24 -10.00
C GLU A 135 -11.28 -16.24 -10.25
N LYS A 136 -10.86 -16.42 -11.50
CA LYS A 136 -9.74 -17.27 -11.90
C LYS A 136 -9.14 -16.81 -13.23
N LEU A 137 -8.02 -17.41 -13.62
CA LEU A 137 -7.43 -17.24 -14.95
C LEU A 137 -7.83 -18.38 -15.90
N PRO A 138 -7.82 -18.17 -17.24
CA PRO A 138 -7.44 -16.95 -17.98
C PRO A 138 -8.43 -15.78 -17.78
N PHE A 139 -7.96 -14.54 -18.00
CA PHE A 139 -8.80 -13.33 -17.81
C PHE A 139 -9.80 -13.18 -18.96
N ASP A 140 -10.95 -13.79 -18.77
CA ASP A 140 -12.11 -13.78 -19.66
C ASP A 140 -13.39 -13.53 -18.88
N ARG A 141 -14.42 -13.03 -19.55
CA ARG A 141 -15.65 -12.53 -18.91
C ARG A 141 -16.28 -13.57 -17.98
N GLU A 142 -16.34 -14.83 -18.40
CA GLU A 142 -16.87 -15.98 -17.66
C GLU A 142 -16.09 -16.31 -16.37
N ASN A 143 -14.83 -15.90 -16.30
CA ASN A 143 -13.94 -16.07 -15.15
C ASN A 143 -13.89 -14.82 -14.25
N THR A 144 -14.85 -13.91 -14.43
CA THR A 144 -14.98 -12.70 -13.61
C THR A 144 -16.40 -12.55 -13.07
N SER A 145 -16.62 -11.61 -12.15
CA SER A 145 -17.98 -11.24 -11.73
C SER A 145 -18.83 -10.60 -12.83
N MET A 146 -18.29 -10.37 -14.04
CA MET A 146 -19.06 -9.94 -15.21
C MET A 146 -19.81 -11.09 -15.90
N LYS A 147 -19.54 -12.36 -15.52
CA LYS A 147 -20.29 -13.54 -16.01
C LYS A 147 -21.79 -13.47 -15.70
N ASP A 148 -22.14 -12.75 -14.64
CA ASP A 148 -23.52 -12.55 -14.18
C ASP A 148 -24.31 -11.59 -15.11
N PHE A 149 -23.66 -11.01 -16.12
CA PHE A 149 -24.19 -9.97 -17.01
C PHE A 149 -23.94 -10.30 -18.49
N PRO A 150 -24.79 -11.11 -19.16
CA PRO A 150 -24.66 -11.40 -20.59
C PRO A 150 -24.72 -10.14 -21.46
N LEU A 151 -23.89 -10.03 -22.50
CA LEU A 151 -23.87 -8.85 -23.38
C LEU A 151 -25.18 -8.72 -24.16
N CYS A 152 -25.72 -7.50 -24.25
CA CYS A 152 -26.77 -7.22 -25.22
C CYS A 152 -26.20 -7.12 -26.64
N GLU A 153 -27.05 -7.21 -27.65
CA GLU A 153 -26.68 -7.20 -29.08
C GLU A 153 -25.71 -6.06 -29.44
N GLU A 154 -25.99 -4.83 -29.00
CA GLU A 154 -25.14 -3.67 -29.28
C GLU A 154 -23.77 -3.72 -28.59
N CYS A 155 -23.69 -4.29 -27.38
CA CYS A 155 -22.39 -4.50 -26.73
C CYS A 155 -21.62 -5.67 -27.34
N LEU A 156 -22.32 -6.68 -27.86
CA LEU A 156 -21.68 -7.80 -28.56
C LEU A 156 -21.07 -7.33 -29.89
N LYS A 157 -21.79 -6.50 -30.66
CA LYS A 157 -21.26 -5.85 -31.88
C LYS A 157 -19.96 -5.10 -31.62
N GLU A 158 -19.90 -4.26 -30.58
CA GLU A 158 -18.66 -3.56 -30.20
C GLU A 158 -17.57 -4.51 -29.66
N TYR A 159 -17.96 -5.61 -29.01
CA TYR A 159 -17.02 -6.60 -28.48
C TYR A 159 -16.34 -7.39 -29.61
N GLU A 160 -17.04 -7.59 -30.73
CA GLU A 160 -16.57 -8.34 -31.90
C GLU A 160 -15.97 -7.47 -33.01
N ASP A 161 -16.25 -6.15 -33.07
CA ASP A 161 -15.70 -5.25 -34.11
C ASP A 161 -14.24 -4.85 -33.78
N PRO A 162 -13.24 -5.25 -34.59
CA PRO A 162 -11.83 -4.93 -34.36
C PRO A 162 -11.49 -3.43 -34.39
N ARG A 163 -12.37 -2.61 -34.95
CA ARG A 163 -12.22 -1.15 -35.04
C ARG A 163 -12.76 -0.43 -33.80
N ASP A 164 -13.59 -1.11 -32.99
CA ASP A 164 -14.12 -0.53 -31.77
C ASP A 164 -13.09 -0.63 -30.63
N ARG A 165 -13.02 0.40 -29.79
CA ARG A 165 -12.15 0.45 -28.61
C ARG A 165 -12.53 -0.57 -27.52
N ARG A 166 -13.69 -1.21 -27.65
CA ARG A 166 -14.21 -2.26 -26.77
C ARG A 166 -14.09 -3.65 -27.38
N PHE A 167 -13.40 -3.81 -28.49
CA PHE A 167 -13.04 -5.11 -29.06
C PHE A 167 -12.38 -6.01 -28.00
N HIS A 168 -13.00 -7.14 -27.67
CA HIS A 168 -12.62 -8.03 -26.55
C HIS A 168 -12.43 -7.38 -25.17
N ALA A 169 -13.10 -6.25 -24.88
CA ALA A 169 -13.09 -5.66 -23.55
C ALA A 169 -13.98 -6.48 -22.59
N GLN A 170 -13.35 -7.33 -21.78
CA GLN A 170 -14.05 -8.29 -20.89
C GLN A 170 -15.04 -7.63 -19.92
N THR A 171 -14.79 -6.38 -19.51
CA THR A 171 -15.65 -5.60 -18.61
C THR A 171 -16.68 -4.73 -19.32
N THR A 172 -16.79 -4.80 -20.65
CA THR A 172 -17.74 -3.99 -21.40
C THR A 172 -19.17 -4.31 -20.99
N CYS A 173 -19.98 -3.25 -20.89
CA CYS A 173 -21.41 -3.32 -20.62
C CYS A 173 -22.07 -1.95 -20.92
N CYS A 174 -23.39 -1.89 -20.78
CA CYS A 174 -24.20 -0.68 -20.92
C CYS A 174 -25.43 -0.75 -20.00
N PRO A 175 -26.27 0.30 -19.90
CA PRO A 175 -27.46 0.29 -19.05
C PRO A 175 -28.43 -0.88 -19.29
N LYS A 176 -28.45 -1.48 -20.49
CA LYS A 176 -29.33 -2.61 -20.83
C LYS A 176 -28.87 -3.96 -20.25
N CYS A 177 -27.57 -4.23 -20.27
CA CYS A 177 -27.02 -5.55 -19.95
C CYS A 177 -26.11 -5.59 -18.72
N GLY A 178 -25.64 -4.43 -18.26
CA GLY A 178 -24.64 -4.36 -17.21
C GLY A 178 -25.23 -4.20 -15.81
N PRO A 179 -24.34 -4.02 -14.81
CA PRO A 179 -24.74 -3.80 -13.44
C PRO A 179 -25.59 -2.53 -13.27
N ARG A 180 -26.39 -2.54 -12.22
CA ARG A 180 -27.26 -1.42 -11.80
C ARG A 180 -26.88 -0.95 -10.42
N VAL A 181 -26.95 0.37 -10.24
CA VAL A 181 -26.82 1.02 -8.93
C VAL A 181 -28.20 1.10 -8.29
N PHE A 182 -28.28 0.96 -6.97
CA PHE A 182 -29.53 1.09 -6.23
C PHE A 182 -29.31 1.77 -4.88
N LEU A 183 -30.34 2.48 -4.42
CA LEU A 183 -30.42 3.15 -3.13
C LEU A 183 -31.90 3.19 -2.72
N ASN A 184 -32.25 2.52 -1.61
CA ASN A 184 -33.64 2.34 -1.19
C ASN A 184 -34.50 1.72 -2.32
N ASP A 185 -35.58 2.38 -2.73
CA ASP A 185 -36.50 1.99 -3.80
C ASP A 185 -36.07 2.52 -5.19
N LYS A 186 -34.93 3.22 -5.30
CA LYS A 186 -34.45 3.83 -6.55
C LYS A 186 -33.36 2.98 -7.19
N GLU A 187 -33.33 2.99 -8.52
CA GLU A 187 -32.31 2.33 -9.34
C GLU A 187 -31.65 3.28 -10.35
N GLY A 188 -30.48 2.89 -10.85
CA GLY A 188 -29.76 3.57 -11.92
C GLY A 188 -29.43 5.03 -11.60
N ASP A 189 -29.66 5.92 -12.56
CA ASP A 189 -29.35 7.35 -12.40
C ASP A 189 -30.23 8.04 -11.34
N GLU A 190 -31.43 7.53 -11.06
CA GLU A 190 -32.29 8.06 -10.00
C GLU A 190 -31.70 7.80 -8.61
N ALA A 191 -31.15 6.60 -8.39
CA ALA A 191 -30.44 6.26 -7.16
C ALA A 191 -29.23 7.17 -6.94
N ILE A 192 -28.47 7.46 -8.01
CA ILE A 192 -27.32 8.37 -7.94
C ILE A 192 -27.77 9.79 -7.61
N LYS A 193 -28.82 10.30 -8.26
CA LYS A 193 -29.38 11.63 -7.94
C LYS A 193 -29.87 11.72 -6.50
N GLU A 194 -30.48 10.68 -5.96
CA GLU A 194 -30.92 10.65 -4.57
C GLU A 194 -29.73 10.63 -3.60
N ALA A 195 -28.68 9.85 -3.92
CA ALA A 195 -27.44 9.87 -3.15
C ALA A 195 -26.81 11.28 -3.09
N ILE A 196 -26.75 11.99 -4.22
CA ILE A 196 -26.26 13.37 -4.28
C ILE A 196 -27.06 14.27 -3.33
N LYS A 197 -28.39 14.22 -3.37
CA LYS A 197 -29.24 15.04 -2.47
C LYS A 197 -28.99 14.73 -0.99
N LEU A 198 -28.81 13.46 -0.63
CA LEU A 198 -28.51 13.06 0.75
C LEU A 198 -27.14 13.59 1.19
N LEU A 199 -26.11 13.42 0.35
CA LEU A 199 -24.77 13.95 0.62
C LEU A 199 -24.76 15.48 0.74
N GLU A 200 -25.49 16.19 -0.13
CA GLU A 200 -25.63 17.66 -0.06
C GLU A 200 -26.27 18.12 1.26
N LYS A 201 -27.20 17.34 1.80
CA LYS A 201 -27.84 17.53 3.12
C LYS A 201 -26.93 17.16 4.30
N GLY A 202 -25.68 16.75 4.08
CA GLY A 202 -24.73 16.37 5.13
C GLY A 202 -24.90 14.95 5.65
N LYS A 203 -25.65 14.09 4.94
CA LYS A 203 -25.80 12.67 5.31
C LYS A 203 -24.53 11.88 4.99
N ILE A 204 -24.35 10.79 5.72
CA ILE A 204 -23.25 9.83 5.57
C ILE A 204 -23.78 8.64 4.78
N LEU A 205 -23.18 8.33 3.63
CA LEU A 205 -23.55 7.19 2.81
C LEU A 205 -22.42 6.17 2.74
N ALA A 206 -22.77 4.88 2.77
CA ALA A 206 -21.86 3.82 2.35
C ALA A 206 -22.00 3.62 0.84
N ILE A 207 -20.90 3.70 0.09
CA ILE A 207 -20.88 3.62 -1.37
C ILE A 207 -20.05 2.42 -1.79
N LYS A 208 -20.64 1.52 -2.57
CA LYS A 208 -19.94 0.35 -3.10
C LYS A 208 -18.99 0.78 -4.22
N GLY A 209 -17.69 0.67 -3.96
CA GLY A 209 -16.61 0.92 -4.93
C GLY A 209 -16.23 -0.33 -5.71
N ILE A 210 -15.02 -0.36 -6.28
CA ILE A 210 -14.53 -1.53 -7.04
C ILE A 210 -13.91 -2.61 -6.17
N GLY A 211 -13.28 -2.24 -5.05
CA GLY A 211 -12.54 -3.15 -4.16
C GLY A 211 -13.15 -3.31 -2.76
N GLY A 212 -14.18 -2.53 -2.45
CA GLY A 212 -14.99 -2.61 -1.23
C GLY A 212 -15.86 -1.36 -1.09
N TYR A 213 -16.42 -1.16 0.09
CA TYR A 213 -17.25 0.01 0.40
C TYR A 213 -16.44 1.18 0.96
N HIS A 214 -16.84 2.39 0.58
CA HIS A 214 -16.38 3.64 1.17
C HIS A 214 -17.48 4.29 2.00
N LEU A 215 -17.13 4.99 3.06
CA LEU A 215 -18.02 5.93 3.73
C LEU A 215 -17.78 7.34 3.18
N PHE A 216 -18.86 7.95 2.71
CA PHE A 216 -18.89 9.26 2.09
C PHE A 216 -19.67 10.25 2.94
N CYS A 217 -19.06 11.39 3.24
CA CYS A 217 -19.73 12.56 3.80
C CYS A 217 -19.01 13.84 3.34
N ARG A 218 -19.66 15.00 3.50
CA ARG A 218 -19.06 16.29 3.13
C ARG A 218 -17.81 16.56 3.96
N ALA A 219 -16.68 16.83 3.31
CA ALA A 219 -15.42 17.15 3.99
C ALA A 219 -15.31 18.63 4.40
N ASP A 220 -16.19 19.49 3.88
CA ASP A 220 -16.23 20.93 4.13
C ASP A 220 -17.20 21.33 5.26
N ARG A 221 -17.64 20.36 6.08
CA ARG A 221 -18.53 20.57 7.23
C ARG A 221 -18.07 19.72 8.41
N ASP A 222 -18.09 20.30 9.60
CA ASP A 222 -17.65 19.60 10.80
C ASP A 222 -18.63 18.51 11.25
N GLU A 223 -19.94 18.81 11.26
CA GLU A 223 -20.98 17.90 11.79
C GLU A 223 -20.99 16.51 11.12
N PRO A 224 -20.96 16.38 9.78
CA PRO A 224 -20.89 15.06 9.13
C PRO A 224 -19.57 14.32 9.39
N VAL A 225 -18.46 15.05 9.54
CA VAL A 225 -17.13 14.44 9.78
C VAL A 225 -17.03 13.94 11.21
N LEU A 226 -17.49 14.71 12.19
CA LEU A 226 -17.53 14.30 13.60
C LEU A 226 -18.43 13.08 13.80
N ARG A 227 -19.64 13.09 13.23
CA ARG A 227 -20.53 11.93 13.28
C ARG A 227 -19.92 10.70 12.62
N LEU A 228 -19.16 10.86 11.52
CA LEU A 228 -18.45 9.75 10.91
C LEU A 228 -17.36 9.17 11.82
N ARG A 229 -16.64 10.02 12.59
CA ARG A 229 -15.65 9.56 13.58
C ARG A 229 -16.29 8.74 14.69
N GLU A 230 -17.47 9.14 15.17
CA GLU A 230 -18.24 8.39 16.16
C GLU A 230 -18.65 7.01 15.62
N ILE A 231 -19.21 6.96 14.40
CA ILE A 231 -19.61 5.70 13.74
C ILE A 231 -18.43 4.73 13.60
N LEU A 232 -17.25 5.25 13.25
CA LEU A 232 -16.05 4.44 13.06
C LEU A 232 -15.23 4.19 14.32
N ASN A 233 -15.59 4.82 15.45
CA ASN A 233 -14.74 4.87 16.65
C ASN A 233 -13.28 5.26 16.30
N ARG A 234 -13.13 6.29 15.46
CA ARG A 234 -11.85 6.75 14.90
C ARG A 234 -11.65 8.23 15.26
N PRO A 235 -11.14 8.54 16.47
CA PRO A 235 -11.19 9.90 17.01
C PRO A 235 -10.24 10.88 16.30
N SER A 236 -9.01 10.48 15.94
CA SER A 236 -8.05 11.42 15.32
C SER A 236 -7.38 10.95 14.03
N GLN A 237 -7.37 9.65 13.72
CA GLN A 237 -6.69 9.16 12.51
C GLN A 237 -7.20 9.89 11.25
N PRO A 238 -6.32 10.50 10.43
CA PRO A 238 -6.71 11.35 9.29
C PRO A 238 -7.56 10.61 8.27
N PHE A 239 -8.66 11.20 7.83
CA PHE A 239 -9.45 10.66 6.73
C PHE A 239 -8.85 11.04 5.38
N ALA A 240 -9.01 10.14 4.40
CA ALA A 240 -8.78 10.50 3.01
C ALA A 240 -9.99 11.27 2.46
N VAL A 241 -9.73 12.23 1.59
CA VAL A 241 -10.76 12.97 0.86
C VAL A 241 -10.67 12.68 -0.62
N MET A 242 -11.82 12.53 -1.26
CA MET A 242 -11.94 12.51 -2.70
C MET A 242 -12.34 13.91 -3.19
N SER A 243 -11.69 14.41 -4.23
CA SER A 243 -11.99 15.72 -4.80
C SER A 243 -11.60 15.78 -6.29
N LEU A 244 -12.10 16.77 -7.02
CA LEU A 244 -11.67 17.04 -8.40
C LEU A 244 -10.36 17.82 -8.40
N ILE A 245 -9.50 17.61 -9.40
CA ILE A 245 -8.14 18.16 -9.42
C ILE A 245 -8.11 19.70 -9.33
N GLU A 246 -9.12 20.37 -9.89
CA GLU A 246 -9.27 21.82 -9.84
C GLU A 246 -9.57 22.33 -8.42
N GLU A 247 -10.32 21.56 -7.62
CA GLU A 247 -10.61 21.88 -6.23
C GLU A 247 -9.44 21.54 -5.31
N VAL A 248 -8.73 20.44 -5.58
CA VAL A 248 -7.54 20.03 -4.80
C VAL A 248 -6.50 21.15 -4.73
N LYS A 249 -6.26 21.87 -5.84
CA LYS A 249 -5.31 22.99 -5.92
C LYS A 249 -5.68 24.19 -5.04
N LYS A 250 -6.92 24.26 -4.53
CA LYS A 250 -7.37 25.35 -3.64
C LYS A 250 -7.03 25.08 -2.18
N PHE A 251 -7.15 23.83 -1.74
CA PHE A 251 -6.94 23.47 -0.33
C PHE A 251 -5.63 22.72 -0.04
N ALA A 252 -4.89 22.25 -1.06
CA ALA A 252 -3.62 21.58 -0.88
C ALA A 252 -2.52 22.20 -1.75
N ILE A 253 -1.26 22.03 -1.33
CA ILE A 253 -0.06 22.37 -2.09
C ILE A 253 0.34 21.14 -2.90
N LEU A 254 0.54 21.32 -4.21
CA LEU A 254 0.90 20.23 -5.13
C LEU A 254 2.21 20.57 -5.83
N SER A 255 3.19 19.69 -5.70
CA SER A 255 4.31 19.57 -6.63
C SER A 255 3.87 18.93 -7.94
N LYS A 256 4.73 18.99 -8.97
CA LYS A 256 4.46 18.35 -10.27
C LYS A 256 4.38 16.83 -10.12
N GLU A 257 5.23 16.27 -9.28
CA GLU A 257 5.35 14.84 -9.02
C GLU A 257 4.10 14.33 -8.28
N GLU A 258 3.59 15.07 -7.30
CA GLU A 258 2.33 14.76 -6.62
C GLU A 258 1.11 14.86 -7.55
N GLU A 259 1.08 15.83 -8.47
CA GLU A 259 0.01 15.94 -9.47
C GLU A 259 0.04 14.75 -10.46
N ILE A 260 1.24 14.29 -10.87
CA ILE A 260 1.41 13.09 -11.69
C ILE A 260 0.89 11.85 -10.95
N LEU A 261 1.19 11.71 -9.66
CA LEU A 261 0.69 10.60 -8.84
C LEU A 261 -0.85 10.62 -8.72
N LEU A 262 -1.44 11.79 -8.45
CA LEU A 262 -2.90 11.93 -8.36
C LEU A 262 -3.61 11.65 -9.68
N THR A 263 -3.00 12.08 -10.79
CA THR A 263 -3.57 11.95 -12.14
C THR A 263 -3.26 10.61 -12.80
N SER A 264 -2.44 9.78 -12.14
CA SER A 264 -2.09 8.45 -12.61
C SER A 264 -3.31 7.56 -12.81
N ARG A 265 -3.14 6.51 -13.61
CA ARG A 265 -4.19 5.52 -13.85
C ARG A 265 -4.50 4.67 -12.61
N GLU A 266 -3.55 4.57 -11.69
CA GLU A 266 -3.68 3.90 -10.40
C GLU A 266 -4.50 4.71 -9.39
N ARG A 267 -4.55 6.05 -9.51
CA ARG A 267 -5.32 6.97 -8.64
C ARG A 267 -5.15 6.69 -7.13
N PRO A 268 -3.93 6.62 -6.60
CA PRO A 268 -3.73 6.43 -5.16
C PRO A 268 -4.26 7.63 -4.35
N ILE A 269 -4.41 7.44 -3.05
CA ILE A 269 -4.47 8.54 -2.09
C ILE A 269 -3.05 9.09 -1.96
N VAL A 270 -2.86 10.38 -2.24
CA VAL A 270 -1.60 11.09 -2.09
C VAL A 270 -1.68 11.97 -0.85
N VAL A 271 -0.72 11.85 0.07
CA VAL A 271 -0.62 12.70 1.27
C VAL A 271 0.00 14.03 0.88
N LEU A 272 -0.81 15.10 0.87
CA LEU A 272 -0.42 16.44 0.45
C LEU A 272 -0.34 17.40 1.62
N LYS A 273 0.55 18.39 1.52
CA LYS A 273 0.60 19.51 2.46
C LYS A 273 -0.64 20.41 2.28
N LYS A 274 -1.25 20.82 3.39
CA LYS A 274 -2.39 21.75 3.36
C LYS A 274 -1.93 23.13 2.85
N SER A 275 -2.79 23.79 2.07
CA SER A 275 -2.57 25.18 1.68
C SER A 275 -2.83 26.12 2.86
N LYS A 276 -2.43 27.39 2.72
CA LYS A 276 -2.73 28.41 3.74
C LYS A 276 -4.22 28.70 3.86
N ASP A 277 -4.95 28.51 2.76
CA ASP A 277 -6.39 28.74 2.63
C ASP A 277 -7.19 27.42 2.76
N TYR A 278 -6.68 26.46 3.54
CA TYR A 278 -7.35 25.18 3.76
C TYR A 278 -8.73 25.40 4.43
N TYR A 279 -9.80 25.07 3.72
CA TYR A 279 -11.18 25.32 4.14
C TYR A 279 -12.00 24.06 4.44
N LEU A 280 -11.40 22.86 4.29
CA LEU A 280 -12.07 21.64 4.71
C LEU A 280 -12.06 21.55 6.24
N SER A 281 -12.95 20.73 6.81
CA SER A 281 -13.03 20.53 8.26
C SER A 281 -11.68 20.12 8.84
N GLU A 282 -11.29 20.71 9.97
CA GLU A 282 -10.09 20.34 10.71
C GLU A 282 -10.17 18.89 11.22
N TYR A 283 -11.39 18.39 11.43
CA TYR A 283 -11.63 17.01 11.82
C TYR A 283 -11.43 16.02 10.68
N VAL A 284 -11.16 16.45 9.44
CA VAL A 284 -10.68 15.52 8.39
C VAL A 284 -9.27 15.06 8.73
N SER A 285 -8.39 15.98 9.10
CA SER A 285 -7.00 15.71 9.47
C SER A 285 -6.52 16.76 10.44
N ASN A 286 -6.03 16.35 11.61
CA ASN A 286 -5.40 17.24 12.59
C ASN A 286 -3.89 17.45 12.32
N LEU A 287 -3.39 17.03 11.16
CA LEU A 287 -2.01 17.20 10.73
C LEU A 287 -1.85 18.43 9.83
N ASP A 288 -0.63 18.79 9.49
CA ASP A 288 -0.28 19.78 8.45
C ASP A 288 -0.53 19.24 7.02
N THR A 289 -0.91 17.98 6.91
CA THR A 289 -1.18 17.26 5.66
C THR A 289 -2.62 16.71 5.59
N VAL A 290 -3.06 16.36 4.38
CA VAL A 290 -4.34 15.72 4.09
C VAL A 290 -4.15 14.65 3.02
N GLY A 291 -4.76 13.48 3.20
CA GLY A 291 -4.75 12.43 2.17
C GLY A 291 -5.81 12.73 1.11
N VAL A 292 -5.41 12.87 -0.15
CA VAL A 292 -6.29 13.26 -1.26
C VAL A 292 -6.28 12.19 -2.34
N MET A 293 -7.44 11.83 -2.87
CA MET A 293 -7.56 11.01 -4.07
C MET A 293 -8.50 11.66 -5.09
N LEU A 294 -8.33 11.32 -6.37
CA LEU A 294 -9.24 11.74 -7.42
C LEU A 294 -10.29 10.66 -7.70
N PRO A 295 -11.49 11.02 -8.22
CA PRO A 295 -12.46 10.05 -8.69
C PRO A 295 -11.85 9.06 -9.67
N TYR A 296 -12.04 7.77 -9.42
CA TYR A 296 -11.44 6.71 -10.24
C TYR A 296 -12.48 5.77 -10.90
N THR A 297 -13.77 5.93 -10.59
CA THR A 297 -14.87 5.20 -11.23
C THR A 297 -15.89 6.15 -11.82
N GLY A 298 -16.68 5.68 -12.81
CA GLY A 298 -17.80 6.46 -13.33
C GLY A 298 -18.80 6.86 -12.23
N LEU A 299 -19.07 5.95 -11.27
CA LEU A 299 -19.92 6.25 -10.12
C LEU A 299 -19.39 7.43 -9.29
N HIS A 300 -18.08 7.46 -9.01
CA HIS A 300 -17.47 8.57 -8.26
C HIS A 300 -17.66 9.90 -8.99
N TYR A 301 -17.36 9.96 -10.28
CA TYR A 301 -17.55 11.17 -11.06
C TYR A 301 -19.01 11.66 -11.10
N LEU A 302 -19.97 10.73 -11.14
CA LEU A 302 -21.39 11.10 -11.15
C LEU A 302 -21.90 11.63 -9.80
N LEU A 303 -21.22 11.31 -8.69
CA LEU A 303 -21.57 11.79 -7.35
C LEU A 303 -21.08 13.22 -7.08
N PHE A 304 -20.07 13.71 -7.81
CA PHE A 304 -19.60 15.08 -7.64
C PHE A 304 -20.59 16.09 -8.23
N ASN A 305 -21.25 16.83 -7.34
CA ASN A 305 -22.14 17.94 -7.69
C ASN A 305 -21.99 19.08 -6.66
N LYS A 306 -21.35 20.20 -7.04
CA LYS A 306 -21.19 21.43 -6.23
C LYS A 306 -20.51 21.29 -4.85
N VAL A 307 -20.13 20.08 -4.41
CA VAL A 307 -19.38 19.85 -3.19
C VAL A 307 -17.87 19.79 -3.52
N PRO A 308 -17.02 20.54 -2.81
CA PRO A 308 -15.59 20.62 -3.13
C PRO A 308 -14.86 19.29 -2.88
N ALA A 309 -15.19 18.61 -1.79
CA ALA A 309 -14.58 17.34 -1.43
C ALA A 309 -15.52 16.50 -0.56
N TYR A 310 -15.41 15.18 -0.71
CA TYR A 310 -16.03 14.21 0.19
C TYR A 310 -14.96 13.50 0.99
N VAL A 311 -15.20 13.22 2.26
CA VAL A 311 -14.45 12.15 2.94
C VAL A 311 -14.73 10.86 2.18
N ALA A 312 -13.70 10.08 1.86
CA ALA A 312 -13.80 8.81 1.17
C ALA A 312 -12.88 7.81 1.88
N THR A 313 -13.33 7.30 3.02
CA THR A 313 -12.57 6.32 3.82
C THR A 313 -13.14 4.92 3.63
N SER A 314 -12.31 3.89 3.78
CA SER A 314 -12.76 2.49 3.80
C SER A 314 -13.83 2.27 4.88
N ALA A 315 -14.88 1.53 4.54
CA ALA A 315 -15.99 1.24 5.43
C ALA A 315 -15.67 0.02 6.32
N ASN A 316 -14.84 0.24 7.34
CA ASN A 316 -14.46 -0.75 8.34
C ASN A 316 -14.17 -0.10 9.69
N LEU A 317 -14.48 -0.83 10.76
CA LEU A 317 -13.98 -0.47 12.08
C LEU A 317 -12.46 -0.66 12.15
N PRO A 318 -11.75 0.09 13.03
CA PRO A 318 -10.32 -0.02 13.20
C PRO A 318 -9.84 -1.47 13.37
N GLY A 319 -8.93 -1.89 12.49
CA GLY A 319 -8.32 -3.21 12.51
C GLY A 319 -9.11 -4.32 11.80
N LEU A 320 -10.35 -4.09 11.38
CA LEU A 320 -11.13 -5.02 10.56
C LEU A 320 -10.90 -4.77 9.07
N PRO A 321 -11.10 -5.79 8.19
CA PRO A 321 -10.99 -5.59 6.75
C PRO A 321 -12.19 -4.81 6.20
N MET A 322 -12.01 -4.16 5.05
CA MET A 322 -13.06 -3.40 4.36
C MET A 322 -14.25 -4.29 3.97
N ALA A 323 -15.49 -3.85 4.23
CA ALA A 323 -16.66 -4.61 3.80
C ALA A 323 -16.69 -4.77 2.26
N ILE A 324 -17.07 -5.95 1.76
CA ILE A 324 -17.27 -6.21 0.32
C ILE A 324 -18.69 -6.67 -0.03
N ASP A 325 -19.45 -7.13 0.96
CA ASP A 325 -20.84 -7.57 0.81
C ASP A 325 -21.83 -6.79 1.67
N GLU A 326 -23.11 -7.06 1.42
CA GLU A 326 -24.23 -6.36 2.04
C GLU A 326 -24.37 -6.69 3.53
N GLY A 327 -24.10 -7.94 3.92
CA GLY A 327 -24.20 -8.38 5.30
C GLY A 327 -23.13 -7.78 6.20
N GLU A 328 -21.94 -7.52 5.66
CA GLU A 328 -20.87 -6.80 6.34
C GLU A 328 -21.17 -5.31 6.50
N ILE A 329 -21.57 -4.63 5.43
CA ILE A 329 -21.68 -3.16 5.44
C ILE A 329 -22.82 -2.65 6.32
N VAL A 330 -23.97 -3.35 6.39
CA VAL A 330 -25.13 -2.92 7.19
C VAL A 330 -24.88 -2.94 8.70
N LYS A 331 -23.76 -3.52 9.14
CA LYS A 331 -23.28 -3.44 10.53
C LYS A 331 -22.82 -2.01 10.87
N LEU A 332 -22.33 -1.25 9.88
CA LEU A 332 -22.00 0.17 10.02
C LEU A 332 -23.25 1.01 9.77
N LYS A 333 -23.86 1.53 10.84
CA LYS A 333 -25.10 2.30 10.77
C LYS A 333 -24.87 3.71 10.19
N VAL A 334 -25.15 3.83 8.89
CA VAL A 334 -25.09 5.09 8.13
C VAL A 334 -26.48 5.49 7.61
N ASP A 335 -26.60 6.67 7.01
CA ASP A 335 -27.89 7.22 6.55
C ASP A 335 -28.41 6.56 5.25
N GLY A 336 -27.55 5.88 4.51
CA GLY A 336 -27.95 5.16 3.30
C GLY A 336 -26.79 4.37 2.67
N TYR A 337 -27.15 3.42 1.81
CA TYR A 337 -26.22 2.49 1.19
C TYR A 337 -26.43 2.55 -0.33
N LEU A 338 -25.52 3.22 -1.03
CA LEU A 338 -25.51 3.27 -2.49
C LEU A 338 -24.73 2.06 -3.01
N MET A 339 -25.48 1.09 -3.53
CA MET A 339 -24.98 -0.26 -3.79
C MET A 339 -25.10 -0.63 -5.27
N HIS A 340 -24.49 -1.75 -5.64
CA HIS A 340 -24.65 -2.32 -6.97
C HIS A 340 -24.51 -3.84 -6.99
N ASN A 341 -25.11 -4.46 -8.00
CA ASN A 341 -25.19 -5.91 -8.15
C ASN A 341 -23.96 -6.57 -8.78
N ARG A 342 -22.91 -5.82 -9.16
CA ARG A 342 -21.61 -6.43 -9.48
C ARG A 342 -20.90 -6.89 -8.21
N ARG A 343 -20.58 -8.19 -8.13
CA ARG A 343 -19.83 -8.77 -7.00
C ARG A 343 -18.37 -8.30 -6.99
N ILE A 344 -17.85 -8.05 -5.80
CA ILE A 344 -16.43 -7.80 -5.56
C ILE A 344 -15.85 -9.13 -5.10
N ILE A 345 -14.88 -9.65 -5.84
CA ILE A 345 -14.28 -10.97 -5.60
C ILE A 345 -13.06 -10.84 -4.69
N ASN A 346 -12.17 -9.91 -5.01
CA ASN A 346 -10.96 -9.68 -4.23
C ASN A 346 -11.07 -8.31 -3.57
N ARG A 347 -11.13 -8.29 -2.23
CA ARG A 347 -11.09 -7.08 -1.42
C ARG A 347 -9.81 -6.31 -1.72
N CYS A 348 -9.90 -5.01 -1.94
CA CYS A 348 -8.73 -4.20 -2.26
C CYS A 348 -8.91 -2.75 -1.79
N ASP A 349 -8.24 -2.40 -0.69
CA ASP A 349 -8.16 -1.03 -0.18
C ASP A 349 -7.47 -0.08 -1.17
N ASP A 350 -7.75 1.22 -1.05
CA ASP A 350 -7.01 2.25 -1.77
C ASP A 350 -5.54 2.28 -1.33
N SER A 351 -4.64 2.36 -2.32
CA SER A 351 -3.22 2.60 -2.05
C SER A 351 -3.02 4.02 -1.52
N VAL A 352 -2.05 4.18 -0.62
CA VAL A 352 -1.69 5.47 -0.01
C VAL A 352 -0.21 5.72 -0.24
N VAL A 353 0.12 6.88 -0.80
CA VAL A 353 1.49 7.30 -1.11
C VAL A 353 1.80 8.67 -0.50
N LYS A 354 3.04 8.88 -0.09
CA LYS A 354 3.60 10.16 0.39
C LYS A 354 4.87 10.45 -0.41
N TYR A 355 5.08 11.68 -0.85
CA TYR A 355 6.29 12.07 -1.56
C TYR A 355 7.36 12.55 -0.57
N ILE A 356 8.49 11.85 -0.50
CA ILE A 356 9.56 12.10 0.49
C ILE A 356 10.91 12.00 -0.21
N ALA A 357 11.82 12.95 0.03
CA ALA A 357 13.21 12.88 -0.43
C ALA A 357 13.38 12.62 -1.94
N GLY A 358 12.42 13.08 -2.76
CA GLY A 358 12.41 12.90 -4.22
C GLY A 358 11.77 11.60 -4.72
N ARG A 359 11.14 10.79 -3.85
CA ARG A 359 10.55 9.50 -4.19
C ARG A 359 9.09 9.41 -3.74
N ALA A 360 8.29 8.65 -4.50
CA ALA A 360 6.95 8.25 -4.09
C ALA A 360 7.04 7.04 -3.16
N ILE A 361 6.65 7.22 -1.91
CA ILE A 361 6.76 6.20 -0.86
C ILE A 361 5.38 5.66 -0.53
N PHE A 362 5.24 4.33 -0.55
CA PHE A 362 3.99 3.68 -0.15
C PHE A 362 3.85 3.68 1.37
N LEU A 363 2.77 4.27 1.88
CA LEU A 363 2.27 3.96 3.22
C LEU A 363 1.42 2.68 3.18
N ARG A 364 0.76 2.46 2.03
CA ARG A 364 -0.07 1.28 1.76
C ARG A 364 -0.04 0.96 0.27
N ARG A 365 0.35 -0.26 -0.08
CA ARG A 365 0.34 -0.78 -1.46
C ARG A 365 -0.82 -1.77 -1.64
N SER A 366 -1.84 -1.38 -2.39
CA SER A 366 -3.06 -2.16 -2.66
C SER A 366 -3.61 -1.86 -4.06
N ARG A 367 -4.80 -1.22 -4.18
CA ARG A 367 -5.47 -0.94 -5.46
C ARG A 367 -4.58 -0.15 -6.41
N GLY A 368 -4.60 -0.52 -7.68
CA GLY A 368 -3.78 0.10 -8.72
C GLY A 368 -2.39 -0.52 -8.87
N TYR A 369 -1.95 -1.33 -7.89
CA TYR A 369 -0.62 -1.96 -7.92
C TYR A 369 -0.69 -3.48 -7.74
N VAL A 370 -1.59 -3.98 -6.90
CA VAL A 370 -1.79 -5.43 -6.71
C VAL A 370 -2.65 -6.00 -7.84
N PRO A 371 -2.35 -7.20 -8.37
CA PRO A 371 -1.34 -8.16 -7.95
C PRO A 371 -0.07 -8.12 -8.81
N GLU A 372 0.30 -6.97 -9.35
CA GLU A 372 1.52 -6.84 -10.15
C GLU A 372 2.73 -7.22 -9.28
N PRO A 373 3.58 -8.18 -9.71
CA PRO A 373 4.75 -8.57 -8.95
C PRO A 373 5.83 -7.51 -9.01
N ILE A 374 6.67 -7.51 -7.98
CA ILE A 374 7.92 -6.76 -7.97
C ILE A 374 9.01 -7.71 -8.45
N GLU A 375 9.72 -7.32 -9.51
CA GLU A 375 10.87 -8.08 -10.01
C GLU A 375 12.13 -7.63 -9.29
N VAL A 376 12.89 -8.61 -8.82
CA VAL A 376 14.15 -8.44 -8.09
C VAL A 376 15.27 -9.12 -8.87
N GLU A 377 16.44 -8.51 -8.95
CA GLU A 377 17.57 -9.03 -9.76
C GLU A 377 18.30 -10.18 -9.05
N ILE A 378 17.59 -11.31 -8.87
CA ILE A 378 18.11 -12.55 -8.26
C ILE A 378 17.85 -13.76 -9.18
N LYS A 379 18.67 -14.79 -9.01
CA LYS A 379 18.46 -16.10 -9.63
C LYS A 379 17.94 -17.04 -8.56
N ASN A 380 16.63 -17.24 -8.56
CA ASN A 380 15.94 -18.09 -7.61
C ASN A 380 15.18 -19.18 -8.37
N ASP A 381 15.32 -20.43 -7.96
CA ASP A 381 14.59 -21.56 -8.52
C ASP A 381 13.44 -22.03 -7.61
N PHE A 382 13.35 -21.47 -6.40
CA PHE A 382 12.34 -21.82 -5.42
C PHE A 382 11.04 -21.02 -5.57
N THR A 383 9.93 -21.62 -5.18
CA THR A 383 8.62 -21.02 -5.01
C THR A 383 8.21 -21.11 -3.55
N PHE A 384 8.08 -19.99 -2.84
CA PHE A 384 7.83 -19.99 -1.40
C PHE A 384 6.91 -18.86 -0.94
N LEU A 385 6.29 -19.03 0.23
CA LEU A 385 5.29 -18.11 0.77
C LEU A 385 5.83 -17.38 2.01
N CYS A 386 5.62 -16.07 2.07
CA CYS A 386 5.98 -15.22 3.21
C CYS A 386 4.71 -14.62 3.82
N VAL A 387 4.47 -14.87 5.11
CA VAL A 387 3.19 -14.51 5.77
C VAL A 387 3.17 -13.10 6.37
N GLY A 388 4.29 -12.37 6.34
CA GLY A 388 4.38 -11.00 6.81
C GLY A 388 4.38 -10.85 8.34
N ALA A 389 4.16 -9.60 8.78
CA ALA A 389 4.00 -9.21 10.18
C ALA A 389 2.53 -9.32 10.63
N GLU A 390 2.24 -8.93 11.88
CA GLU A 390 0.87 -8.90 12.42
C GLU A 390 0.12 -7.59 12.11
N LEU A 391 0.81 -6.44 12.20
CA LEU A 391 0.26 -5.13 11.86
C LEU A 391 0.51 -4.81 10.39
N ASN A 392 -0.40 -4.02 9.81
CA ASN A 392 -0.39 -3.63 8.39
C ASN A 392 -0.03 -4.77 7.42
N SER A 393 -0.48 -5.98 7.76
CA SER A 393 0.03 -7.22 7.20
C SER A 393 -0.20 -7.31 5.70
N THR A 394 0.75 -7.96 5.03
CA THR A 394 0.71 -8.34 3.62
C THR A 394 1.33 -9.73 3.51
N VAL A 395 1.02 -10.44 2.44
CA VAL A 395 1.62 -11.73 2.10
C VAL A 395 2.44 -11.56 0.84
N CYS A 396 3.56 -12.26 0.73
CA CYS A 396 4.34 -12.32 -0.49
C CYS A 396 4.45 -13.78 -0.95
N LEU A 397 4.08 -14.05 -2.19
CA LEU A 397 4.44 -15.30 -2.86
C LEU A 397 5.63 -15.03 -3.78
N VAL A 398 6.71 -15.75 -3.59
CA VAL A 398 7.92 -15.64 -4.41
C VAL A 398 7.94 -16.77 -5.42
N LYS A 399 8.11 -16.45 -6.71
CA LYS A 399 8.25 -17.44 -7.80
C LYS A 399 9.34 -16.96 -8.75
N GLY A 400 10.47 -17.63 -8.73
CA GLY A 400 11.65 -17.15 -9.45
C GLY A 400 12.08 -15.78 -8.93
N ASN A 401 12.25 -14.82 -9.84
CA ASN A 401 12.61 -13.45 -9.52
C ASN A 401 11.40 -12.51 -9.26
N LYS A 402 10.18 -13.06 -9.21
CA LYS A 402 8.93 -12.32 -9.05
C LYS A 402 8.37 -12.44 -7.65
N PHE A 403 8.11 -11.30 -7.02
CA PHE A 403 7.58 -11.18 -5.67
C PHE A 403 6.16 -10.63 -5.74
N TYR A 404 5.18 -11.52 -5.61
CA TYR A 404 3.76 -11.18 -5.67
C TYR A 404 3.28 -10.77 -4.29
N LEU A 405 3.24 -9.46 -4.02
CA LEU A 405 2.65 -8.91 -2.81
C LEU A 405 1.12 -8.89 -2.91
N SER A 406 0.45 -9.33 -1.85
CA SER A 406 -0.98 -9.16 -1.68
C SER A 406 -1.35 -7.67 -1.50
N GLN A 407 -2.64 -7.39 -1.58
CA GLN A 407 -3.23 -6.18 -1.03
C GLN A 407 -2.95 -6.09 0.47
N HIS A 408 -3.10 -4.88 1.02
CA HIS A 408 -3.15 -4.65 2.46
C HIS A 408 -4.23 -5.51 3.13
N ILE A 409 -3.80 -6.29 4.12
CA ILE A 409 -4.68 -7.16 4.92
C ILE A 409 -5.11 -6.45 6.20
N GLY A 410 -4.19 -5.75 6.86
CA GLY A 410 -4.46 -4.99 8.08
C GLY A 410 -3.90 -5.67 9.33
N ASN A 411 -4.62 -5.58 10.45
CA ASN A 411 -4.17 -6.10 11.75
C ASN A 411 -4.70 -7.53 12.02
N THR A 412 -3.83 -8.53 11.92
CA THR A 412 -4.20 -9.95 12.04
C THR A 412 -4.46 -10.41 13.48
N SER A 413 -4.34 -9.53 14.48
CA SER A 413 -4.84 -9.80 15.84
C SER A 413 -6.36 -9.91 15.89
N LYS A 414 -7.06 -9.33 14.90
CA LYS A 414 -8.51 -9.48 14.73
C LYS A 414 -8.81 -10.75 13.92
N TYR A 415 -9.81 -11.50 14.37
CA TYR A 415 -10.14 -12.79 13.78
C TYR A 415 -10.59 -12.66 12.31
N GLU A 416 -11.41 -11.65 11.99
CA GLU A 416 -11.88 -11.40 10.63
C GLU A 416 -10.72 -11.05 9.69
N THR A 417 -9.74 -10.29 10.17
CA THR A 417 -8.53 -9.94 9.41
C THR A 417 -7.62 -11.15 9.23
N PHE A 418 -7.53 -12.02 10.23
CA PHE A 418 -6.83 -13.30 10.13
C PHE A 418 -7.48 -14.24 9.10
N LEU A 419 -8.81 -14.30 9.05
CA LEU A 419 -9.52 -15.05 8.00
C LEU A 419 -9.25 -14.45 6.61
N PHE A 420 -9.23 -13.12 6.50
CA PHE A 420 -8.86 -12.45 5.27
C PHE A 420 -7.42 -12.76 4.84
N LEU A 421 -6.47 -12.87 5.77
CA LEU A 421 -5.10 -13.32 5.48
C LEU A 421 -5.09 -14.72 4.83
N LYS A 422 -5.82 -15.68 5.42
CA LYS A 422 -5.96 -17.05 4.88
C LYS A 422 -6.57 -17.05 3.48
N GLU A 423 -7.60 -16.24 3.26
CA GLU A 423 -8.23 -16.07 1.96
C GLU A 423 -7.25 -15.48 0.94
N ALA A 424 -6.53 -14.40 1.29
CA ALA A 424 -5.57 -13.75 0.41
C ALA A 424 -4.45 -14.69 -0.04
N ILE A 425 -3.91 -15.54 0.85
CA ILE A 425 -2.92 -16.58 0.50
C ILE A 425 -3.50 -17.52 -0.56
N LYS A 426 -4.70 -18.06 -0.30
CA LYS A 426 -5.37 -18.99 -1.22
C LYS A 426 -5.57 -18.34 -2.60
N ARG A 427 -6.11 -17.11 -2.62
CA ARG A 427 -6.34 -16.36 -3.86
C ARG A 427 -5.04 -16.09 -4.60
N LEU A 428 -3.98 -15.70 -3.90
CA LEU A 428 -2.69 -15.43 -4.52
C LEU A 428 -2.13 -16.69 -5.21
N MET A 429 -2.16 -17.84 -4.53
CA MET A 429 -1.73 -19.12 -5.10
C MET A 429 -2.56 -19.52 -6.34
N GLU A 430 -3.89 -19.37 -6.28
CA GLU A 430 -4.79 -19.66 -7.41
C GLU A 430 -4.49 -18.75 -8.62
N LEU A 431 -4.32 -17.45 -8.39
CA LEU A 431 -4.10 -16.46 -9.44
C LEU A 431 -2.70 -16.56 -10.08
N THR A 432 -1.72 -17.12 -9.37
CA THR A 432 -0.37 -17.38 -9.91
C THR A 432 -0.18 -18.82 -10.39
N ASN A 433 -1.23 -19.64 -10.33
CA ASN A 433 -1.22 -21.08 -10.64
C ASN A 433 -0.07 -21.80 -9.92
N THR A 434 -0.03 -21.63 -8.60
CA THR A 434 1.00 -22.16 -7.71
C THR A 434 0.43 -23.29 -6.86
N ASP A 435 0.77 -24.52 -7.23
CA ASP A 435 0.32 -25.73 -6.53
C ASP A 435 1.40 -26.32 -5.60
N LYS A 436 2.65 -25.89 -5.77
CA LYS A 436 3.81 -26.35 -5.00
C LYS A 436 4.53 -25.17 -4.36
N ILE A 437 4.91 -25.36 -3.11
CA ILE A 437 5.67 -24.44 -2.28
C ILE A 437 6.86 -25.24 -1.75
N ASP A 438 8.06 -24.65 -1.75
CA ASP A 438 9.28 -25.30 -1.29
C ASP A 438 9.52 -25.08 0.20
N PHE A 439 9.14 -23.92 0.73
CA PHE A 439 9.18 -23.56 2.16
C PHE A 439 8.28 -22.36 2.47
N ILE A 440 8.10 -22.07 3.76
CA ILE A 440 7.34 -20.92 4.25
C ILE A 440 8.24 -20.03 5.09
N VAL A 441 8.03 -18.72 5.03
CA VAL A 441 8.77 -17.72 5.80
C VAL A 441 7.82 -16.94 6.70
N SER A 442 8.19 -16.75 7.96
CA SER A 442 7.45 -15.93 8.93
C SER A 442 8.35 -14.95 9.67
N ASP A 443 7.74 -14.05 10.42
CA ASP A 443 8.44 -13.25 11.42
C ASP A 443 8.98 -14.18 12.53
N LEU A 444 10.00 -13.70 13.24
CA LEU A 444 10.55 -14.37 14.40
C LEU A 444 9.61 -14.32 15.61
N HIS A 445 8.71 -13.33 15.68
CA HIS A 445 7.81 -13.16 16.81
C HIS A 445 6.91 -14.40 17.01
N PRO A 446 7.01 -15.10 18.15
CA PRO A 446 6.35 -16.40 18.33
C PRO A 446 4.83 -16.31 18.51
N LEU A 447 4.31 -15.16 18.95
CA LEU A 447 2.88 -15.01 19.26
C LEU A 447 2.03 -14.42 18.14
N TYR A 448 2.63 -13.97 17.03
CA TYR A 448 1.86 -13.39 15.93
C TYR A 448 0.93 -14.43 15.33
N ASN A 449 -0.30 -14.01 15.00
CA ASN A 449 -1.24 -14.88 14.31
C ASN A 449 -0.73 -15.26 12.90
N SER A 450 0.04 -14.40 12.23
CA SER A 450 0.73 -14.75 10.98
C SER A 450 1.76 -15.87 11.19
N THR A 451 2.57 -15.83 12.25
CA THR A 451 3.53 -16.90 12.59
C THR A 451 2.83 -18.23 12.85
N LYS A 452 1.74 -18.22 13.63
CA LYS A 452 0.94 -19.43 13.87
C LYS A 452 0.36 -19.98 12.57
N LEU A 453 -0.09 -19.12 11.66
CA LEU A 453 -0.54 -19.54 10.34
C LEU A 453 0.59 -20.16 9.51
N ALA A 454 1.81 -19.61 9.57
CA ALA A 454 2.94 -20.19 8.89
C ALA A 454 3.28 -21.59 9.40
N GLU A 455 3.15 -21.82 10.72
CA GLU A 455 3.29 -23.15 11.33
C GLU A 455 2.21 -24.12 10.81
N GLU A 456 0.92 -23.70 10.82
CA GLU A 456 -0.18 -24.48 10.25
C GLU A 456 0.05 -24.84 8.76
N LEU A 457 0.52 -23.88 7.96
CA LEU A 457 0.76 -24.08 6.54
C LEU A 457 1.99 -24.96 6.28
N SER A 458 3.03 -24.84 7.11
CA SER A 458 4.25 -25.64 7.02
C SER A 458 3.93 -27.12 7.25
N GLU A 459 3.11 -27.43 8.25
CA GLU A 459 2.58 -28.77 8.49
C GLU A 459 1.68 -29.23 7.34
N LYS A 460 0.75 -28.38 6.89
CA LYS A 460 -0.20 -28.71 5.83
C LYS A 460 0.48 -29.07 4.50
N PHE A 461 1.50 -28.32 4.11
CA PHE A 461 2.25 -28.57 2.87
C PHE A 461 3.43 -29.52 3.06
N ASN A 462 3.75 -29.89 4.30
CA ASN A 462 4.91 -30.69 4.68
C ASN A 462 6.24 -30.09 4.14
N VAL A 463 6.46 -28.81 4.46
CA VAL A 463 7.62 -28.02 4.01
C VAL A 463 8.27 -27.28 5.17
N PRO A 464 9.57 -26.92 5.09
CA PRO A 464 10.25 -26.19 6.16
C PRO A 464 9.63 -24.81 6.46
N LEU A 465 9.69 -24.40 7.72
CA LEU A 465 9.37 -23.04 8.17
C LEU A 465 10.66 -22.28 8.52
N ILE A 466 10.87 -21.14 7.87
CA ILE A 466 12.01 -20.25 8.08
C ILE A 466 11.53 -19.01 8.83
N LYS A 467 12.21 -18.65 9.92
CA LYS A 467 11.90 -17.45 10.71
C LYS A 467 12.92 -16.36 10.40
N VAL A 468 12.45 -15.21 9.93
CA VAL A 468 13.29 -14.03 9.64
C VAL A 468 13.00 -12.97 10.68
N GLN A 469 14.05 -12.37 11.25
CA GLN A 469 13.90 -11.32 12.24
C GLN A 469 13.31 -10.06 11.61
N HIS A 470 12.40 -9.40 12.33
CA HIS A 470 11.60 -8.27 11.85
C HIS A 470 12.40 -7.13 11.20
N HIS A 471 13.43 -6.63 11.86
CA HIS A 471 14.25 -5.52 11.34
C HIS A 471 15.18 -5.97 10.21
N PHE A 472 15.59 -7.24 10.22
CA PHE A 472 16.30 -7.83 9.09
C PHE A 472 15.38 -7.92 7.87
N ALA A 473 14.10 -8.27 8.05
CA ALA A 473 13.11 -8.23 6.97
C ALA A 473 12.91 -6.80 6.45
N HIS A 474 12.81 -5.77 7.31
CA HIS A 474 12.80 -4.37 6.85
C HIS A 474 14.03 -4.01 6.01
N GLY A 475 15.21 -4.50 6.41
CA GLY A 475 16.46 -4.30 5.67
C GLY A 475 16.48 -5.03 4.34
N TYR A 476 16.16 -6.32 4.32
CA TYR A 476 16.04 -7.11 3.09
C TYR A 476 15.02 -6.52 2.12
N SER A 477 13.92 -5.97 2.66
CA SER A 477 12.90 -5.28 1.86
C SER A 477 13.51 -4.08 1.10
N LEU A 478 14.27 -3.24 1.80
CA LEU A 478 14.94 -2.09 1.19
C LEU A 478 15.97 -2.49 0.12
N LEU A 479 16.74 -3.54 0.38
CA LEU A 479 17.74 -4.08 -0.55
C LEU A 479 17.09 -4.63 -1.81
N GLY A 480 16.03 -5.44 -1.66
CA GLY A 480 15.26 -5.96 -2.79
C GLY A 480 14.57 -4.86 -3.58
N ASP A 481 14.08 -3.80 -2.92
CA ASP A 481 13.45 -2.67 -3.60
C ASP A 481 14.47 -1.84 -4.41
N ASN A 482 15.73 -1.79 -4.00
CA ASN A 482 16.78 -1.08 -4.74
C ASN A 482 17.66 -1.98 -5.62
N ASN A 483 17.42 -3.30 -5.68
CA ASN A 483 18.31 -4.28 -6.31
C ASN A 483 19.78 -4.08 -5.88
N TYR A 484 20.01 -3.84 -4.59
CA TYR A 484 21.33 -3.58 -4.04
C TYR A 484 21.72 -4.67 -3.06
N PHE A 485 22.77 -5.43 -3.37
CA PHE A 485 23.20 -6.61 -2.61
C PHE A 485 24.69 -6.59 -2.25
N ASP A 486 25.34 -5.43 -2.36
CA ASP A 486 26.70 -5.22 -1.85
C ASP A 486 26.68 -4.82 -0.37
N GLU A 487 27.85 -4.78 0.27
CA GLU A 487 27.98 -4.36 1.67
C GLU A 487 27.39 -2.95 1.90
N CYS A 488 26.54 -2.81 2.92
CA CYS A 488 25.95 -1.53 3.32
C CYS A 488 25.50 -1.50 4.79
N ILE A 489 25.17 -0.30 5.28
CA ILE A 489 24.48 -0.10 6.55
C ILE A 489 23.02 0.23 6.33
N ILE A 490 22.14 -0.43 7.08
CA ILE A 490 20.71 -0.15 7.12
C ILE A 490 20.32 0.39 8.50
N LEU A 491 19.69 1.56 8.51
CA LEU A 491 19.00 2.15 9.65
C LEU A 491 17.56 1.62 9.68
N ALA A 492 17.27 0.67 10.55
CA ALA A 492 15.93 0.09 10.72
C ALA A 492 15.22 0.76 11.90
N LEU A 493 14.39 1.76 11.59
CA LEU A 493 13.73 2.65 12.57
C LEU A 493 12.24 2.35 12.64
N ASP A 494 11.79 1.85 13.79
CA ASP A 494 10.43 1.33 13.95
C ASP A 494 9.86 1.52 15.37
N GLY A 495 8.58 1.20 15.52
CA GLY A 495 7.86 1.17 16.79
C GLY A 495 8.12 -0.11 17.59
N LEU A 496 8.03 -1.28 16.96
CA LEU A 496 8.17 -2.56 17.65
C LEU A 496 8.58 -3.65 16.65
N GLY A 497 9.65 -4.35 16.97
CA GLY A 497 9.93 -5.65 16.36
C GLY A 497 10.66 -6.57 17.33
N TYR A 498 10.43 -7.87 17.20
CA TYR A 498 11.00 -8.87 18.11
C TYR A 498 12.51 -9.00 17.88
N GLY A 499 13.30 -8.71 18.91
CA GLY A 499 14.75 -8.83 18.90
C GLY A 499 15.23 -10.28 19.00
N LEU A 500 16.43 -10.57 18.51
CA LEU A 500 17.07 -11.89 18.65
C LEU A 500 17.35 -12.25 20.12
N ASP A 501 17.41 -11.25 20.99
CA ASP A 501 17.62 -11.34 22.44
C ASP A 501 16.30 -11.32 23.22
N GLY A 502 15.15 -11.40 22.54
CA GLY A 502 13.82 -11.31 23.15
C GLY A 502 13.43 -9.92 23.63
N LYS A 503 14.24 -8.88 23.38
CA LYS A 503 13.91 -7.48 23.67
C LYS A 503 13.10 -6.87 22.53
N ILE A 504 12.57 -5.67 22.76
CA ILE A 504 11.86 -4.90 21.74
C ILE A 504 12.87 -4.04 20.99
N TRP A 505 13.03 -4.27 19.69
CA TRP A 505 13.88 -3.45 18.82
C TRP A 505 13.06 -2.40 18.08
N GLY A 506 13.73 -1.39 17.53
CA GLY A 506 13.09 -0.34 16.71
C GLY A 506 13.98 0.87 16.42
N GLY A 507 15.28 0.78 16.66
CA GLY A 507 16.23 1.86 16.41
C GLY A 507 17.60 1.27 16.15
N GLU A 508 17.66 0.40 15.14
CA GLU A 508 18.79 -0.51 14.93
C GLU A 508 19.65 -0.06 13.75
N ILE A 509 20.96 -0.26 13.90
CA ILE A 509 21.95 -0.04 12.85
C ILE A 509 22.51 -1.41 12.47
N LEU A 510 22.18 -1.83 11.25
CA LEU A 510 22.41 -3.18 10.77
C LEU A 510 23.43 -3.16 9.63
N LYS A 511 24.51 -3.93 9.76
CA LYS A 511 25.44 -4.19 8.67
C LYS A 511 24.94 -5.36 7.84
N PHE A 512 24.72 -5.13 6.56
CA PHE A 512 24.52 -6.17 5.57
C PHE A 512 25.85 -6.55 4.94
N ASP A 513 26.17 -7.84 4.95
CA ASP A 513 27.33 -8.40 4.27
C ASP A 513 27.01 -9.84 3.87
N SER A 514 27.30 -10.18 2.61
CA SER A 514 27.22 -11.56 2.10
C SER A 514 25.88 -12.26 2.40
N GLY A 515 24.76 -11.55 2.17
CA GLY A 515 23.41 -12.08 2.36
C GLY A 515 22.91 -12.13 3.80
N LYS A 516 23.67 -11.60 4.78
CA LYS A 516 23.32 -11.66 6.21
C LYS A 516 23.38 -10.29 6.85
N PHE A 517 22.53 -10.10 7.87
CA PHE A 517 22.54 -8.92 8.72
C PHE A 517 23.23 -9.19 10.07
N LYS A 518 23.97 -8.20 10.53
CA LYS A 518 24.51 -8.12 11.89
C LYS A 518 24.19 -6.76 12.51
N ARG A 519 23.72 -6.76 13.76
CA ARG A 519 23.53 -5.52 14.54
C ARG A 519 24.89 -4.94 14.93
N VAL A 520 25.17 -3.70 14.55
CA VAL A 520 26.44 -2.98 14.82
C VAL A 520 26.29 -1.74 15.69
N GLY A 521 25.05 -1.25 15.85
CA GLY A 521 24.70 -0.14 16.74
C GLY A 521 23.19 -0.09 16.97
N HIS A 522 22.75 0.71 17.93
CA HIS A 522 21.33 0.88 18.25
C HIS A 522 21.07 2.14 19.08
N LEU A 523 19.80 2.50 19.30
CA LEU A 523 19.41 3.48 20.31
C LEU A 523 19.60 2.95 21.72
N GLU A 524 19.80 3.84 22.69
CA GLU A 524 19.87 3.49 24.11
C GLU A 524 18.70 2.62 24.57
N GLU A 525 19.01 1.57 25.33
CA GLU A 525 18.00 0.69 25.92
C GLU A 525 17.15 1.44 26.94
N GLN A 526 15.85 1.61 26.68
CA GLN A 526 14.89 2.24 27.57
C GLN A 526 13.94 1.20 28.19
N TYR A 527 13.38 1.51 29.36
CA TYR A 527 12.33 0.67 29.96
C TYR A 527 10.97 1.14 29.46
N GLN A 528 10.06 0.20 29.20
CA GLN A 528 8.71 0.45 28.69
C GLN A 528 7.65 0.04 29.72
N PRO A 529 7.31 0.90 30.72
CA PRO A 529 6.47 0.51 31.85
C PRO A 529 5.05 0.13 31.46
N GLY A 530 4.71 -1.15 31.62
CA GLY A 530 3.41 -1.70 31.28
C GLY A 530 3.28 -2.22 29.85
N GLY A 531 4.39 -2.39 29.12
CA GLY A 531 4.40 -2.95 27.77
C GLY A 531 3.50 -2.15 26.83
N ASP A 532 2.43 -2.75 26.30
CA ASP A 532 1.48 -2.11 25.39
C ASP A 532 0.80 -0.87 25.98
N LEU A 533 0.67 -0.77 27.31
CA LEU A 533 0.13 0.42 27.95
C LEU A 533 1.00 1.65 27.71
N ALA A 534 2.33 1.51 27.62
CA ALA A 534 3.23 2.62 27.32
C ALA A 534 3.16 3.04 25.83
N VAL A 535 2.75 2.12 24.95
CA VAL A 535 2.45 2.46 23.55
C VAL A 535 1.12 3.21 23.44
N LYS A 536 0.13 2.85 24.27
CA LYS A 536 -1.16 3.55 24.32
C LYS A 536 -1.05 4.92 25.01
N TYR A 537 -0.27 5.02 26.08
CA TYR A 537 -0.08 6.22 26.89
C TYR A 537 1.40 6.61 26.90
N PRO A 538 1.86 7.37 25.88
CA PRO A 538 3.25 7.82 25.72
C PRO A 538 3.91 8.44 26.95
N PHE A 539 3.13 9.06 27.83
CA PHE A 539 3.59 9.62 29.11
C PHE A 539 4.39 8.62 29.97
N ARG A 540 4.06 7.33 29.90
CA ARG A 540 4.80 6.26 30.60
C ARG A 540 6.23 6.13 30.10
N MET A 541 6.45 6.27 28.79
CA MET A 541 7.79 6.27 28.21
C MET A 541 8.56 7.52 28.63
N LEU A 542 7.92 8.69 28.58
CA LEU A 542 8.52 9.96 29.01
C LEU A 542 9.07 9.86 30.45
N LEU A 543 8.22 9.44 31.39
CA LEU A 543 8.63 9.30 32.79
C LEU A 543 9.79 8.31 32.94
N SER A 544 9.76 7.20 32.22
CA SER A 544 10.82 6.19 32.32
C SER A 544 12.17 6.67 31.78
N ILE A 545 12.18 7.50 30.73
CA ILE A 545 13.42 8.05 30.16
C ILE A 545 13.92 9.18 31.07
N LEU A 546 13.07 10.12 31.46
CA LEU A 546 13.46 11.22 32.36
C LEU A 546 13.91 10.73 33.74
N TYR A 547 13.33 9.65 34.27
CA TYR A 547 13.77 9.06 35.53
C TYR A 547 15.26 8.70 35.52
N LYS A 548 15.81 8.27 34.37
CA LYS A 548 17.24 7.98 34.25
C LYS A 548 18.12 9.23 34.25
N ALA A 549 17.59 10.36 33.80
CA ALA A 549 18.30 11.63 33.73
C ALA A 549 18.29 12.36 35.08
N ILE A 550 17.09 12.58 35.64
CA ILE A 550 16.87 13.46 36.80
C ILE A 550 16.42 12.72 38.06
N GLY A 551 16.36 11.38 38.04
CA GLY A 551 16.04 10.57 39.22
C GLY A 551 14.63 10.83 39.75
N ASP A 552 14.49 10.82 41.09
CA ASP A 552 13.21 10.91 41.78
C ASP A 552 12.47 12.25 41.58
N GLU A 553 13.18 13.30 41.16
CA GLU A 553 12.58 14.62 40.87
C GLU A 553 11.47 14.52 39.81
N VAL A 554 11.55 13.54 38.90
CA VAL A 554 10.54 13.35 37.86
C VAL A 554 9.14 13.08 38.44
N PHE A 555 9.05 12.38 39.58
CA PHE A 555 7.75 12.00 40.14
C PHE A 555 7.06 13.18 40.82
N GLU A 556 7.84 14.07 41.44
CA GLU A 556 7.35 15.30 42.05
C GLU A 556 6.92 16.31 40.98
N LYS A 557 7.76 16.51 39.95
CA LYS A 557 7.53 17.48 38.87
C LYS A 557 6.30 17.16 38.01
N PHE A 558 5.97 15.87 37.86
CA PHE A 558 4.88 15.41 36.99
C PHE A 558 3.69 14.82 37.74
N GLU A 559 3.63 14.99 39.08
CA GLU A 559 2.53 14.53 39.95
C GLU A 559 2.14 13.05 39.72
N VAL A 560 3.14 12.17 39.65
CA VAL A 560 2.95 10.78 39.25
C VAL A 560 2.33 9.97 40.40
N ASN A 561 1.36 9.10 40.09
CA ASN A 561 0.79 8.21 41.11
C ASN A 561 1.80 7.16 41.60
N LYS A 562 1.67 6.78 42.88
CA LYS A 562 2.59 5.83 43.57
C LYS A 562 2.72 4.47 42.88
N ILE A 563 1.69 4.01 42.15
CA ILE A 563 1.72 2.71 41.46
C ILE A 563 2.67 2.79 40.27
N LEU A 564 2.56 3.83 39.45
CA LEU A 564 3.43 4.05 38.29
C LEU A 564 4.86 4.37 38.72
N GLU A 565 5.04 5.18 39.77
CA GLU A 565 6.35 5.41 40.38
C GLU A 565 7.00 4.07 40.79
N MET A 566 6.29 3.24 41.55
CA MET A 566 6.79 1.93 41.98
C MET A 566 7.10 1.04 40.77
N GLN A 567 6.26 1.07 39.73
CA GLN A 567 6.45 0.30 38.50
C GLN A 567 7.77 0.68 37.81
N ILE A 568 8.07 1.97 37.71
CA ILE A 568 9.30 2.49 37.11
C ILE A 568 10.51 2.15 37.97
N LYS A 569 10.48 2.49 39.27
CA LYS A 569 11.59 2.25 40.21
C LYS A 569 11.98 0.77 40.30
N LYS A 570 10.99 -0.12 40.40
CA LYS A 570 11.20 -1.57 40.54
C LYS A 570 11.24 -2.33 39.22
N ARG A 571 11.05 -1.65 38.09
CA ARG A 571 11.04 -2.24 36.73
C ARG A 571 10.02 -3.38 36.56
N ILE A 572 8.86 -3.27 37.22
CA ILE A 572 7.82 -4.30 37.19
C ILE A 572 7.06 -4.22 35.86
N ASN A 573 7.03 -5.31 35.08
CA ASN A 573 6.41 -5.35 33.75
C ASN A 573 6.92 -4.21 32.84
N SER A 574 8.22 -3.95 32.88
CA SER A 574 8.88 -2.89 32.12
C SER A 574 9.90 -3.51 31.17
N PRO A 575 9.46 -4.14 30.05
CA PRO A 575 10.38 -4.68 29.05
C PRO A 575 11.34 -3.62 28.54
N ILE A 576 12.50 -4.06 28.06
CA ILE A 576 13.52 -3.19 27.49
C ILE A 576 13.22 -2.97 26.00
N THR A 577 13.34 -1.72 25.55
CA THR A 577 13.13 -1.30 24.17
C THR A 577 14.24 -0.40 23.66
N THR A 578 14.62 -0.56 22.40
CA THR A 578 15.49 0.37 21.64
C THR A 578 14.70 1.10 20.54
N SER A 579 13.37 1.20 20.69
CA SER A 579 12.50 1.75 19.66
C SER A 579 12.63 3.27 19.48
N THR A 580 12.88 3.67 18.23
CA THR A 580 12.81 5.07 17.80
C THR A 580 11.41 5.63 17.98
N GLY A 581 10.38 4.85 17.63
CA GLY A 581 8.98 5.24 17.81
C GLY A 581 8.66 5.58 19.27
N ARG A 582 9.13 4.77 20.24
CA ARG A 582 8.89 5.03 21.68
C ARG A 582 9.60 6.29 22.19
N VAL A 583 10.77 6.61 21.66
CA VAL A 583 11.49 7.87 21.98
C VAL A 583 10.71 9.07 21.44
N LEU A 584 10.23 9.01 20.20
CA LEU A 584 9.40 10.07 19.62
C LEU A 584 8.06 10.22 20.35
N ASP A 585 7.45 9.11 20.77
CA ASP A 585 6.23 9.12 21.58
C ASP A 585 6.44 9.87 22.91
N ALA A 586 7.57 9.61 23.60
CA ALA A 586 7.92 10.31 24.82
C ALA A 586 8.04 11.83 24.62
N ILE A 587 8.71 12.26 23.54
CA ILE A 587 8.88 13.69 23.21
C ILE A 587 7.54 14.32 22.82
N SER A 588 6.70 13.59 22.08
CA SER A 588 5.34 14.05 21.75
C SER A 588 4.47 14.24 23.00
N SER A 589 4.64 13.41 24.04
CA SER A 589 3.95 13.58 25.32
C SER A 589 4.50 14.74 26.12
N LEU A 590 5.83 14.91 26.13
CA LEU A 590 6.51 16.03 26.80
C LEU A 590 6.01 17.39 26.30
N LEU A 591 5.81 17.50 24.99
CA LEU A 591 5.38 18.74 24.32
C LEU A 591 3.85 18.92 24.30
N ASP A 592 3.10 18.08 25.01
CA ASP A 592 1.64 18.05 25.01
C ASP A 592 0.99 17.92 23.61
N ILE A 593 1.71 17.29 22.68
CA ILE A 593 1.23 17.05 21.32
C ILE A 593 0.30 15.83 21.28
N CYS A 594 0.63 14.78 22.03
CA CYS A 594 -0.18 13.56 22.08
C CYS A 594 0.04 12.81 23.41
N GLN A 595 -1.02 12.70 24.22
CA GLN A 595 -0.99 12.00 25.52
C GLN A 595 -1.58 10.58 25.47
N GLU A 596 -2.48 10.32 24.53
CA GLU A 596 -3.07 9.01 24.28
C GLU A 596 -3.04 8.71 22.78
N LYS A 597 -2.47 7.56 22.43
CA LYS A 597 -2.42 7.05 21.06
C LYS A 597 -3.76 6.41 20.71
N THR A 598 -4.37 6.87 19.63
CA THR A 598 -5.65 6.34 19.12
C THR A 598 -5.49 5.58 17.79
N TYR A 599 -4.38 5.77 17.09
CA TYR A 599 -3.99 4.98 15.91
C TYR A 599 -2.48 4.75 15.85
N GLU A 600 -2.05 3.85 14.98
CA GLU A 600 -0.65 3.49 14.84
C GLU A 600 0.23 4.68 14.43
N GLY A 601 1.32 4.90 15.17
CA GLY A 601 2.27 5.99 14.93
C GLY A 601 1.79 7.39 15.28
N GLU A 602 0.57 7.57 15.83
CA GLU A 602 -0.03 8.90 16.06
C GLU A 602 0.91 9.93 16.72
N PRO A 603 1.61 9.62 17.84
CA PRO A 603 2.42 10.63 18.51
C PRO A 603 3.59 11.09 17.63
N ALA A 604 4.31 10.15 17.02
CA ALA A 604 5.42 10.45 16.11
C ALA A 604 4.98 11.24 14.86
N ILE A 605 3.82 10.91 14.28
CA ILE A 605 3.26 11.61 13.11
C ILE A 605 2.85 13.04 13.48
N ARG A 606 2.21 13.22 14.64
CA ARG A 606 1.81 14.56 15.11
C ARG A 606 3.02 15.41 15.50
N LEU A 607 4.07 14.79 16.05
CA LEU A 607 5.34 15.46 16.33
C LEU A 607 5.99 15.98 15.04
N GLU A 608 6.04 15.17 13.98
CA GLU A 608 6.52 15.60 12.64
C GLU A 608 5.73 16.81 12.13
N GLY A 609 4.39 16.76 12.16
CA GLY A 609 3.55 17.86 11.67
C GLY A 609 3.64 19.17 12.48
N ARG A 610 4.22 19.11 13.69
CA ARG A 610 4.52 20.31 14.52
C ARG A 610 5.94 20.82 14.33
N ALA A 611 6.89 19.97 13.91
CA ALA A 611 8.26 20.40 13.71
C ALA A 611 8.35 21.41 12.55
N LYS A 612 9.01 22.55 12.80
CA LYS A 612 9.35 23.53 11.77
C LYS A 612 10.84 23.67 11.70
N GLU A 613 11.36 23.93 10.51
CA GLU A 613 12.79 24.12 10.32
C GLU A 613 13.30 25.33 11.13
N PHE A 614 14.35 25.11 11.91
CA PHE A 614 15.12 26.14 12.61
C PHE A 614 16.59 25.96 12.30
N ASN A 615 17.36 27.05 12.27
CA ASN A 615 18.81 26.94 12.28
C ASN A 615 19.26 26.52 13.69
N ILE A 616 19.57 25.24 13.87
CA ILE A 616 19.98 24.65 15.15
C ILE A 616 21.29 23.89 14.98
N GLU A 617 22.16 24.03 15.98
CA GLU A 617 23.32 23.17 16.13
C GLU A 617 22.96 22.03 17.08
N VAL A 618 23.21 20.80 16.65
CA VAL A 618 22.87 19.60 17.42
C VAL A 618 24.12 18.75 17.57
N GLU A 619 24.41 18.35 18.81
CA GLU A 619 25.51 17.44 19.12
C GLU A 619 24.99 16.11 19.68
N PRO A 620 24.74 15.11 18.83
CA PRO A 620 24.30 13.80 19.27
C PRO A 620 25.31 13.12 20.20
N LYS A 621 24.87 12.67 21.38
CA LYS A 621 25.73 11.96 22.33
C LYS A 621 25.76 10.47 22.01
N ILE A 622 26.93 9.96 21.62
CA ILE A 622 27.12 8.56 21.19
C ILE A 622 28.17 7.89 22.09
N LYS A 623 27.88 6.66 22.54
CA LYS A 623 28.83 5.82 23.30
C LYS A 623 28.83 4.41 22.75
N ASN A 624 29.99 3.91 22.29
CA ASN A 624 30.14 2.53 21.77
C ASN A 624 29.09 2.15 20.71
N ASN A 625 28.86 3.04 19.72
CA ASN A 625 27.82 2.88 18.69
C ASN A 625 26.38 2.80 19.21
N ILE A 626 26.16 3.29 20.43
CA ILE A 626 24.83 3.51 21.00
C ILE A 626 24.54 5.01 20.99
N LEU A 627 23.45 5.40 20.32
CA LEU A 627 22.95 6.77 20.37
C LEU A 627 22.16 6.96 21.67
N LEU A 628 22.63 7.85 22.54
CA LEU A 628 22.01 8.10 23.83
C LEU A 628 20.74 8.92 23.66
N THR A 629 19.62 8.40 24.15
CA THR A 629 18.30 9.04 24.03
C THR A 629 17.83 9.65 25.35
N THR A 630 18.41 9.23 26.48
CA THR A 630 18.19 9.89 27.78
C THR A 630 18.63 11.35 27.75
N PRO A 631 19.85 11.70 27.27
CA PRO A 631 20.27 13.10 27.15
C PRO A 631 19.43 13.91 26.16
N LEU A 632 18.93 13.28 25.10
CA LEU A 632 18.02 13.93 24.16
C LEU A 632 16.73 14.39 24.84
N VAL A 633 16.07 13.49 25.56
CA VAL A 633 14.78 13.80 26.22
C VAL A 633 14.99 14.80 27.36
N GLU A 634 16.11 14.70 28.08
CA GLU A 634 16.51 15.69 29.09
C GLU A 634 16.70 17.08 28.49
N GLU A 635 17.41 17.20 27.35
CA GLU A 635 17.60 18.47 26.67
C GLU A 635 16.27 19.05 26.18
N CYS A 636 15.40 18.23 25.57
CA CYS A 636 14.06 18.67 25.20
C CYS A 636 13.26 19.18 26.41
N TYR A 637 13.40 18.55 27.58
CA TYR A 637 12.75 18.98 28.82
C TYR A 637 13.33 20.33 29.31
N ASN A 638 14.65 20.49 29.27
CA ASN A 638 15.31 21.75 29.63
C ASN A 638 14.91 22.90 28.69
N MET A 639 14.87 22.66 27.38
CA MET A 639 14.37 23.63 26.39
C MET A 639 12.92 24.04 26.69
N LEU A 640 12.07 23.09 27.08
CA LEU A 640 10.68 23.35 27.44
C LEU A 640 10.56 24.23 28.69
N ILE A 641 11.34 23.94 29.75
CA ILE A 641 11.39 24.78 30.97
C ILE A 641 11.89 26.20 30.63
N ASN A 642 12.86 26.30 29.72
CA ASN A 642 13.39 27.56 29.23
C ASN A 642 12.46 28.29 28.25
N LYS A 643 11.24 27.77 28.02
CA LYS A 643 10.18 28.37 27.19
C LYS A 643 10.56 28.52 25.71
N GLU A 644 11.40 27.62 25.20
CA GLU A 644 11.67 27.53 23.77
C GLU A 644 10.40 27.10 23.00
N PRO A 645 10.23 27.53 21.73
CA PRO A 645 9.07 27.15 20.93
C PRO A 645 8.94 25.62 20.76
N ILE A 646 7.73 25.09 20.90
CA ILE A 646 7.44 23.65 20.74
C ILE A 646 7.92 23.14 19.37
N GLU A 647 7.71 23.93 18.32
CA GLU A 647 8.14 23.59 16.96
C GLU A 647 9.66 23.42 16.86
N LYS A 648 10.43 24.21 17.61
CA LYS A 648 11.90 24.14 17.67
C LYS A 648 12.35 22.89 18.42
N ILE A 649 11.71 22.57 19.55
CA ILE A 649 12.05 21.37 20.34
C ILE A 649 11.72 20.10 19.55
N ALA A 650 10.57 20.05 18.89
CA ALA A 650 10.20 18.95 18.01
C ALA A 650 11.22 18.78 16.89
N TYR A 651 11.59 19.86 16.19
CA TYR A 651 12.61 19.81 15.14
C TYR A 651 13.98 19.36 15.66
N TYR A 652 14.43 19.90 16.79
CA TYR A 652 15.68 19.50 17.46
C TYR A 652 15.75 17.99 17.69
N SER A 653 14.67 17.40 18.18
CA SER A 653 14.65 15.96 18.46
C SER A 653 14.81 15.09 17.22
N LEU A 654 14.20 15.50 16.10
CA LEU A 654 14.27 14.78 14.83
C LEU A 654 15.68 14.88 14.22
N ILE A 655 16.28 16.07 14.27
CA ILE A 655 17.66 16.28 13.80
C ILE A 655 18.68 15.54 14.66
N TYR A 656 18.52 15.53 15.99
CA TYR A 656 19.39 14.77 16.89
C TYR A 656 19.43 13.28 16.54
N LEU A 657 18.26 12.68 16.31
CA LEU A 657 18.15 11.26 15.93
C LEU A 657 18.76 11.02 14.56
N ALA A 658 18.44 11.85 13.56
CA ALA A 658 18.95 11.73 12.20
C ALA A 658 20.48 11.80 12.17
N ASP A 659 21.06 12.86 12.74
CA ASP A 659 22.52 13.09 12.74
C ASP A 659 23.24 12.04 13.59
N GLY A 660 22.69 11.68 14.75
CA GLY A 660 23.30 10.68 15.62
C GLY A 660 23.37 9.28 15.00
N LEU A 661 22.31 8.86 14.31
CA LEU A 661 22.28 7.58 13.59
C LEU A 661 23.23 7.60 12.39
N PHE A 662 23.27 8.70 11.64
CA PHE A 662 24.19 8.88 10.52
C PHE A 662 25.66 8.80 10.97
N GLU A 663 26.03 9.50 12.04
CA GLU A 663 27.41 9.51 12.58
C GLU A 663 27.89 8.12 13.03
N ILE A 664 26.98 7.23 13.45
CA ILE A 664 27.32 5.84 13.71
C ILE A 664 27.46 5.06 12.41
N ALA A 665 26.48 5.20 11.50
CA ALA A 665 26.42 4.43 10.25
C ALA A 665 27.63 4.69 9.32
N LYS A 666 28.06 5.94 9.17
CA LYS A 666 29.16 6.33 8.27
C LYS A 666 30.51 5.69 8.60
N LYS A 667 30.68 5.16 9.83
CA LYS A 667 31.91 4.47 10.26
C LYS A 667 32.11 3.11 9.60
N PHE A 668 31.07 2.54 8.98
CA PHE A 668 31.06 1.14 8.58
C PHE A 668 30.87 0.91 7.07
N SER A 669 30.31 1.87 6.32
CA SER A 669 30.11 1.72 4.88
C SER A 669 29.83 3.08 4.22
N ASP A 670 30.25 3.20 2.96
CA ASP A 670 29.91 4.33 2.08
C ASP A 670 28.54 4.17 1.41
N THR A 671 27.72 3.22 1.86
CA THR A 671 26.32 3.09 1.48
C THR A 671 25.43 2.93 2.71
N ILE A 672 24.47 3.85 2.85
CA ILE A 672 23.54 3.90 3.97
C ILE A 672 22.11 3.85 3.42
N GLY A 673 21.30 2.95 3.98
CA GLY A 673 19.86 2.88 3.72
C GLY A 673 19.04 3.14 4.97
N ILE A 674 17.78 3.56 4.79
CA ILE A 674 16.83 3.76 5.89
C ILE A 674 15.48 3.09 5.58
N THR A 675 14.92 2.42 6.59
CA THR A 675 13.71 1.58 6.48
C THR A 675 12.97 1.51 7.83
N GLY A 676 11.81 0.83 7.88
CA GLY A 676 10.95 0.71 9.07
C GLY A 676 9.90 1.82 9.18
N GLY A 677 8.93 1.66 10.08
CA GLY A 677 7.77 2.55 10.18
C GLY A 677 8.07 4.02 10.49
N VAL A 678 9.18 4.33 11.16
CA VAL A 678 9.59 5.72 11.46
C VAL A 678 10.23 6.40 10.24
N SER A 679 10.68 5.63 9.25
CA SER A 679 11.27 6.17 8.00
C SER A 679 10.25 6.82 7.06
N TYR A 680 8.99 6.98 7.47
CA TYR A 680 8.03 7.89 6.81
C TYR A 680 8.13 9.33 7.33
N ASN A 681 8.90 9.56 8.40
CA ASN A 681 9.18 10.89 8.91
C ASN A 681 10.07 11.64 7.92
N LYS A 682 9.51 12.66 7.26
CA LYS A 682 10.16 13.38 6.18
C LYS A 682 11.44 14.07 6.66
N ILE A 683 11.41 14.69 7.83
CA ILE A 683 12.55 15.45 8.39
C ILE A 683 13.73 14.53 8.67
N ILE A 684 13.51 13.38 9.31
CA ILE A 684 14.60 12.42 9.60
C ILE A 684 15.23 11.91 8.30
N VAL A 685 14.42 11.51 7.33
CA VAL A 685 14.91 10.94 6.07
C VAL A 685 15.65 11.97 5.23
N GLU A 686 15.09 13.17 5.08
CA GLU A 686 15.72 14.24 4.30
C GLU A 686 17.02 14.68 4.95
N ARG A 687 17.08 14.80 6.29
CA ARG A 687 18.32 15.10 7.00
C ARG A 687 19.39 14.03 6.78
N ILE A 688 19.05 12.74 6.89
CA ILE A 688 20.03 11.67 6.64
C ILE A 688 20.51 11.69 5.17
N LYS A 689 19.60 11.94 4.23
CA LYS A 689 19.95 12.06 2.81
C LYS A 689 20.91 13.23 2.56
N GLU A 690 20.62 14.41 3.12
CA GLU A 690 21.49 15.58 3.03
C GLU A 690 22.90 15.27 3.55
N ARG A 691 23.00 14.64 4.73
CA ARG A 691 24.28 14.21 5.31
C ARG A 691 25.03 13.21 4.44
N CYS A 692 24.31 12.28 3.81
CA CYS A 692 24.90 11.34 2.85
C CYS A 692 25.44 12.09 1.62
N GLU A 693 24.72 13.07 1.09
CA GLU A 693 25.15 13.88 -0.05
C GLU A 693 26.38 14.74 0.27
N GLU A 694 26.43 15.36 1.45
CA GLU A 694 27.58 16.12 1.96
C GLU A 694 28.86 15.28 2.03
N GLU A 695 28.75 14.04 2.52
CA GLU A 695 29.86 13.11 2.73
C GLU A 695 30.09 12.15 1.53
N LYS A 696 29.34 12.33 0.43
CA LYS A 696 29.39 11.51 -0.80
C LYS A 696 29.12 10.02 -0.57
N ILE A 697 28.29 9.72 0.42
CA ILE A 697 27.79 8.38 0.76
C ILE A 697 26.55 8.08 -0.09
N LYS A 698 26.45 6.86 -0.62
CA LYS A 698 25.28 6.43 -1.39
C LYS A 698 24.09 6.22 -0.47
N PHE A 699 22.97 6.87 -0.77
CA PHE A 699 21.74 6.76 0.00
C PHE A 699 20.73 5.79 -0.64
N LEU A 700 20.24 4.80 0.12
CA LEU A 700 19.20 3.85 -0.29
C LEU A 700 17.87 4.16 0.39
N TYR A 701 16.80 4.22 -0.40
CA TYR A 701 15.45 4.46 0.11
C TYR A 701 14.42 3.72 -0.73
N HIS A 702 13.24 3.42 -0.16
CA HIS A 702 12.20 2.67 -0.85
C HIS A 702 11.56 3.46 -2.01
N SER A 703 10.83 2.75 -2.87
CA SER A 703 10.05 3.29 -3.98
C SER A 703 8.93 2.37 -4.48
N ARG A 704 9.07 1.04 -4.39
CA ARG A 704 8.07 0.07 -4.89
C ARG A 704 7.34 -0.68 -3.77
N VAL A 705 7.91 -0.67 -2.56
CA VAL A 705 7.41 -1.39 -1.37
C VAL A 705 7.20 -0.39 -0.22
N PRO A 706 6.22 -0.60 0.68
CA PRO A 706 6.13 0.20 1.90
C PRO A 706 7.34 0.02 2.81
N ASN A 707 7.79 1.09 3.46
CA ASN A 707 8.95 1.05 4.36
C ASN A 707 8.64 0.33 5.69
N GLY A 708 7.40 0.45 6.16
CA GLY A 708 6.91 -0.17 7.38
C GLY A 708 6.39 -1.59 7.14
N ASP A 709 5.59 -2.10 8.07
CA ASP A 709 5.21 -3.53 8.14
C ASP A 709 4.53 -4.09 6.89
N GLY A 710 3.91 -3.25 6.07
CA GLY A 710 3.36 -3.64 4.77
C GLY A 710 4.42 -4.16 3.77
N GLY A 711 5.71 -3.90 4.02
CA GLY A 711 6.84 -4.41 3.26
C GLY A 711 7.54 -5.63 3.88
N ILE A 712 7.16 -6.08 5.08
CA ILE A 712 7.87 -7.17 5.78
C ILE A 712 7.78 -8.48 5.01
N SER A 713 6.65 -8.82 4.40
CA SER A 713 6.53 -10.06 3.63
C SER A 713 7.43 -10.09 2.39
N PHE A 714 7.66 -8.93 1.76
CA PHE A 714 8.65 -8.79 0.67
C PHE A 714 10.07 -9.00 1.18
N GLY A 715 10.41 -8.40 2.32
CA GLY A 715 11.70 -8.58 2.98
C GLY A 715 11.96 -10.00 3.48
N GLN A 716 10.94 -10.68 4.00
CA GLN A 716 10.94 -12.12 4.29
C GLN A 716 11.22 -12.92 3.01
N GLY A 717 10.69 -12.47 1.87
CA GLY A 717 11.00 -13.01 0.55
C GLY A 717 12.51 -13.05 0.28
N LEU A 718 13.17 -11.89 0.37
CA LEU A 718 14.62 -11.80 0.18
C LEU A 718 15.40 -12.55 1.27
N GLY A 719 14.97 -12.49 2.52
CA GLY A 719 15.59 -13.25 3.62
C GLY A 719 15.49 -14.77 3.42
N GLY A 720 14.36 -15.26 2.91
CA GLY A 720 14.16 -16.66 2.54
C GLY A 720 15.02 -17.07 1.34
N TYR A 721 15.18 -16.21 0.35
CA TYR A 721 16.12 -16.42 -0.76
C TYR A 721 17.57 -16.57 -0.26
N PHE A 722 18.06 -15.64 0.56
CA PHE A 722 19.42 -15.74 1.10
C PHE A 722 19.62 -16.95 2.03
N TRP A 723 18.57 -17.43 2.68
CA TRP A 723 18.61 -18.68 3.43
C TRP A 723 18.74 -19.93 2.52
N SER A 724 18.21 -19.86 1.30
CA SER A 724 18.23 -20.97 0.34
C SER A 724 19.53 -21.10 -0.47
N LEU A 725 20.40 -20.08 -0.42
CA LEU A 725 21.78 -20.11 -0.95
C LEU A 725 22.71 -20.85 0.02
#